data_AF-A0A426CHV3-F1
#
_entry.id   AF-A0A426CHV3-F1
#
_cell.length_a   1.000
_cell.length_b   1.000
_cell.length_c   1.000
_cell.angle_alpha   90.00
_cell.angle_beta   90.00
_cell.angle_gamma   90.00
#
_symmetry.space_group_name_H-M   'P 1'
#
loop_
_entity.id
_entity.type
_entity.pdbx_description
1 polymer ?
#
loop_
_entity_poly.entity_id
_entity_poly.type
_entity_poly.pdbx_seq_one_letter_code
_entity_poly.pdbx_strand_id
1 'polypeptide(L)'
;MTNTLETTSVFEAVRLGYKRIRIPALVCTDAGTLLAFGEARYAPGDWSEIDIIASRSTDQGRTWSPPITIARSGGQGQPVSNSTPIIGTDGTIHFLYQRTYKHLYHITSTDDGLTWSAPNDITATAESFRADYNWKVFAPGPGHGLCLTHGPHAGRLLVPIWMCEPGGTSIPGGDHRPSCVSTIYSDDKGRTWHRGDIVIHNSEQFLNPSENALAQLSDGRVYLNARTESSRHRRIITTSPDGASNWTTPTFDPALYEPVCMASLATATDPQTKKKVLLFCNPDSRHNPDEYNLVHFCARENGVIKLSRDDGKTWTASRVIEAGPFSYSDLAVAPDGHTIYCLYESGLWGRLPHHTNTHISLARFTLRWIEEAPPPPPSNCDLLVVGSTPAGIAMAVRAAREGLRVILTNYHGHPGGMLASGLGSLESLYEGNRSPIYDQLRREITEYYKTEYGENSPQHLASLPGATSNTNGRCEPKIAERICRRLIEAEPNITYLTPYIPVSVHRDGHLIQTVTLQSEAQGVHTIEITATGFADCTYEGDLLALTGTPHTIGREPRTAYNEPHAGRIYLHSRSIPDPAPDRNGAIQATLKLRHHYFHQTILPASTGEGDGHVQACNYRTILTNDPANRILPERPADYDPAHYAKLEYTSRVRALPNNKISWNRPQLIGLQTDYIIATWEKRAEILDAHWNATLGLLYYLQHDAPLSPEDRAWWREHGIARDEHADNKHRPYEYYVREARRLTGRAIVTQHDFHLAPDAPQGLERAPLHADAIAATDWYLDTHACTTHRVPDSMDDGKMMLTQQTLPAQIPWRALLPKDIDNLIVPLCLSATHVAWGAIRLEPTWMNIAESAAWGVVLAHREHIPPAHVDSDKLLRAIANGRIMTSFFNDIDVAATDPATAAENAAIQYYATKGFFPTHDTYRDEPLTTSVAESWIHIAAICRRPDFDPNKAVSQVAKAGQTNTAPVTLCEFSSMAAVAGLRLESLSTLDDDAFLTRADACLLLYNAHPVPTTRTPVTARSKPRAIVATT
;
A
#
# COMPACT_ATOMS: atom_id res chain seq x y z
N MET A 1 22.61 17.15 -4.14
CA MET A 1 21.17 17.44 -4.10
C MET A 1 20.48 16.41 -4.96
N THR A 2 19.51 15.71 -4.40
CA THR A 2 18.76 14.66 -5.09
C THR A 2 17.96 15.28 -6.24
N ASN A 3 18.03 14.67 -7.41
CA ASN A 3 17.31 15.11 -8.61
C ASN A 3 15.88 14.53 -8.61
N THR A 4 15.23 14.52 -7.45
CA THR A 4 13.98 13.82 -7.18
C THR A 4 12.92 14.80 -6.72
N LEU A 5 11.66 14.52 -7.07
CA LEU A 5 10.50 15.18 -6.52
C LEU A 5 10.27 14.66 -5.09
N GLU A 6 10.10 15.57 -4.12
CA GLU A 6 9.71 15.23 -2.76
C GLU A 6 8.38 15.91 -2.43
N THR A 7 7.44 15.19 -1.80
CA THR A 7 6.11 15.71 -1.46
C THR A 7 5.83 15.58 0.04
N THR A 8 5.28 16.62 0.65
CA THR A 8 4.90 16.67 2.08
C THR A 8 3.47 17.19 2.22
N SER A 9 2.66 16.61 3.11
CA SER A 9 1.35 17.18 3.48
C SER A 9 1.53 18.38 4.42
N VAL A 10 0.89 19.51 4.11
CA VAL A 10 0.99 20.76 4.88
C VAL A 10 -0.25 20.97 5.75
N PHE A 11 -1.43 20.92 5.12
CA PHE A 11 -2.71 21.08 5.80
C PHE A 11 -3.63 19.91 5.47
N GLU A 12 -4.32 19.41 6.50
CA GLU A 12 -5.36 18.41 6.36
C GLU A 12 -6.63 18.92 7.08
N ALA A 13 -7.70 19.11 6.31
CA ALA A 13 -8.89 19.79 6.80
C ALA A 13 -9.50 19.10 8.03
N VAL A 14 -9.65 17.78 7.95
CA VAL A 14 -10.27 16.97 9.01
C VAL A 14 -9.47 17.05 10.31
N ARG A 15 -8.14 16.94 10.21
CA ARG A 15 -7.23 17.01 11.36
C ARG A 15 -7.29 18.36 12.08
N LEU A 16 -7.54 19.44 11.34
CA LEU A 16 -7.63 20.80 11.88
C LEU A 16 -9.07 21.20 12.27
N GLY A 17 -10.04 20.30 12.15
CA GLY A 17 -11.44 20.56 12.52
C GLY A 17 -12.24 21.38 11.50
N TYR A 18 -11.75 21.50 10.26
CA TYR A 18 -12.40 22.22 9.17
C TYR A 18 -13.02 21.27 8.15
N LYS A 19 -14.00 21.74 7.37
CA LYS A 19 -14.60 20.92 6.30
C LYS A 19 -13.70 20.85 5.06
N ARG A 20 -13.02 21.95 4.74
CA ARG A 20 -12.07 22.04 3.63
C ARG A 20 -10.95 23.02 3.98
N ILE A 21 -9.77 22.78 3.42
CA ILE A 21 -8.71 23.78 3.37
C ILE A 21 -8.38 23.99 1.90
N ARG A 22 -8.45 25.24 1.45
CA ARG A 22 -8.39 25.60 0.04
C ARG A 22 -7.53 26.84 -0.20
N ILE A 23 -7.31 27.16 -1.47
CA ILE A 23 -6.70 28.42 -1.92
C ILE A 23 -5.29 28.62 -1.30
N PRO A 24 -4.31 27.80 -1.72
CA PRO A 24 -2.93 27.88 -1.25
C PRO A 24 -2.28 29.19 -1.68
N ALA A 25 -1.47 29.75 -0.79
CA ALA A 25 -0.48 30.77 -1.13
C ALA A 25 0.84 30.44 -0.44
N LEU A 26 1.96 30.72 -1.10
CA LEU A 26 3.29 30.34 -0.64
C LEU A 26 4.29 31.47 -0.85
N VAL A 27 5.10 31.75 0.17
CA VAL A 27 6.33 32.55 0.02
C VAL A 27 7.50 31.87 0.71
N CYS A 28 8.69 32.13 0.18
CA CYS A 28 9.97 31.75 0.78
C CYS A 28 10.73 33.03 1.15
N THR A 29 11.17 33.14 2.40
CA THR A 29 11.94 34.31 2.86
C THR A 29 13.42 34.14 2.53
N ASP A 30 14.20 35.21 2.67
CA ASP A 30 15.66 35.18 2.44
C ASP A 30 16.40 34.20 3.38
N ALA A 31 15.80 33.89 4.53
CA ALA A 31 16.32 32.87 5.46
C ALA A 31 16.03 31.42 5.00
N GLY A 32 15.28 31.23 3.91
CA GLY A 32 14.81 29.93 3.44
C GLY A 32 13.56 29.43 4.19
N THR A 33 12.95 30.26 5.03
CA THR A 33 11.69 29.93 5.72
C THR A 33 10.56 29.90 4.70
N LEU A 34 9.74 28.84 4.74
CA LEU A 34 8.51 28.75 3.96
C LEU A 34 7.31 29.13 4.83
N LEU A 35 6.43 29.97 4.29
CA LEU A 35 5.14 30.28 4.88
C LEU A 35 4.05 29.84 3.91
N ALA A 36 3.33 28.78 4.29
CA ALA A 36 2.17 28.30 3.56
C ALA A 36 0.90 28.85 4.19
N PHE A 37 0.01 29.37 3.37
CA PHE A 37 -1.30 29.89 3.77
C PHE A 37 -2.41 29.05 3.16
N GLY A 38 -3.55 29.01 3.82
CA GLY A 38 -4.75 28.35 3.31
C GLY A 38 -6.03 28.93 3.91
N GLU A 39 -7.12 28.82 3.15
CA GLU A 39 -8.47 29.12 3.60
C GLU A 39 -9.06 27.93 4.35
N ALA A 40 -9.19 28.07 5.66
CA ALA A 40 -9.84 27.09 6.51
C ALA A 40 -11.36 27.32 6.50
N ARG A 41 -12.08 26.47 5.77
CA ARG A 41 -13.51 26.64 5.51
C ARG A 41 -14.37 25.74 6.41
N TYR A 42 -15.30 26.35 7.13
CA TYR A 42 -16.28 25.62 7.94
C TYR A 42 -17.40 24.98 7.09
N ALA A 43 -17.60 25.47 5.86
CA ALA A 43 -18.51 24.89 4.86
C ALA A 43 -17.92 25.05 3.45
N PRO A 44 -18.35 24.28 2.43
CA PRO A 44 -17.60 24.16 1.17
C PRO A 44 -17.60 25.41 0.26
N GLY A 45 -18.58 26.30 0.39
CA GLY A 45 -18.76 27.44 -0.52
C GLY A 45 -17.78 28.59 -0.30
N ASP A 46 -17.63 29.45 -1.33
CA ASP A 46 -16.76 30.64 -1.31
C ASP A 46 -17.29 31.80 -0.46
N TRP A 47 -18.57 31.75 -0.09
CA TRP A 47 -19.25 32.70 0.80
C TRP A 47 -19.50 32.14 2.20
N SER A 48 -18.90 30.99 2.53
CA SER A 48 -19.03 30.37 3.85
C SER A 48 -18.28 31.17 4.93
N GLU A 49 -18.36 30.68 6.16
CA GLU A 49 -17.42 31.09 7.20
C GLU A 49 -16.02 30.53 6.87
N ILE A 50 -15.08 31.44 6.64
CA ILE A 50 -13.71 31.14 6.20
C ILE A 50 -12.72 31.94 7.04
N ASP A 51 -11.79 31.22 7.67
CA ASP A 51 -10.60 31.79 8.28
C ASP A 51 -9.39 31.65 7.34
N ILE A 52 -8.41 32.53 7.47
CA ILE A 52 -7.09 32.35 6.86
C ILE A 52 -6.14 31.80 7.92
N ILE A 53 -5.51 30.66 7.60
CA ILE A 53 -4.48 30.05 8.43
C ILE A 53 -3.11 30.11 7.74
N ALA A 54 -2.05 30.04 8.54
CA ALA A 54 -0.68 29.92 8.07
C ALA A 54 0.11 28.88 8.86
N SER A 55 1.01 28.17 8.20
CA SER A 55 2.01 27.31 8.84
C SER A 55 3.40 27.64 8.30
N ARG A 56 4.41 27.43 9.15
CA ARG A 56 5.79 27.81 8.90
C ARG A 56 6.70 26.58 8.87
N SER A 57 7.63 26.55 7.92
CA SER A 57 8.69 25.54 7.83
C SER A 57 10.06 26.21 7.76
N THR A 58 11.03 25.64 8.47
CA THR A 58 12.44 26.11 8.51
C THR A 58 13.43 25.06 8.01
N ASP A 59 12.92 23.93 7.52
CA ASP A 59 13.70 22.77 7.10
C ASP A 59 13.42 22.37 5.66
N GLN A 60 13.13 23.36 4.82
CA GLN A 60 12.82 23.22 3.39
C GLN A 60 11.52 22.44 3.12
N GLY A 61 10.52 22.60 3.99
CA GLY A 61 9.18 22.04 3.80
C GLY A 61 9.04 20.58 4.21
N ARG A 62 9.99 20.03 4.98
CA ARG A 62 9.93 18.66 5.49
C ARG A 62 9.03 18.56 6.71
N THR A 63 9.08 19.56 7.59
CA THR A 63 8.19 19.68 8.74
C THR A 63 7.55 21.06 8.81
N TRP A 64 6.37 21.12 9.41
CA TRP A 64 5.51 22.30 9.46
C TRP A 64 5.05 22.56 10.89
N SER A 65 5.05 23.83 11.30
CA SER A 65 4.54 24.23 12.61
C SER A 65 3.03 23.99 12.71
N PRO A 66 2.47 23.89 13.93
CA PRO A 66 1.04 24.03 14.13
C PRO A 66 0.53 25.32 13.44
N PRO A 67 -0.60 25.26 12.71
CA PRO A 67 -1.11 26.44 12.01
C PRO A 67 -1.56 27.53 12.99
N ILE A 68 -1.29 28.78 12.64
CA ILE A 68 -1.84 29.97 13.30
C ILE A 68 -2.94 30.59 12.44
N THR A 69 -3.92 31.24 13.07
CA THR A 69 -4.93 32.02 12.32
C THR A 69 -4.40 33.41 12.03
N ILE A 70 -4.30 33.76 10.75
CA ILE A 70 -3.88 35.09 10.28
C ILE A 70 -5.04 36.08 10.33
N ALA A 71 -6.21 35.66 9.87
CA ALA A 71 -7.40 36.49 9.88
C ALA A 71 -8.64 35.62 10.13
N ARG A 72 -9.45 36.02 11.11
CA ARG A 72 -10.67 35.31 11.50
C ARG A 72 -11.89 35.85 10.77
N SER A 73 -12.79 34.93 10.42
CA SER A 73 -14.11 35.25 9.91
C SER A 73 -14.94 36.06 10.91
N GLY A 74 -16.00 36.70 10.41
CA GLY A 74 -17.05 37.29 11.25
C GLY A 74 -18.23 36.35 11.52
N GLY A 75 -18.10 35.05 11.23
CA GLY A 75 -19.20 34.09 11.16
C GLY A 75 -19.72 33.85 9.72
N GLN A 76 -20.82 33.11 9.62
CA GLN A 76 -21.43 32.71 8.34
C GLN A 76 -21.77 33.91 7.44
N GLY A 77 -21.44 33.80 6.14
CA GLY A 77 -21.65 34.87 5.17
C GLY A 77 -20.66 36.04 5.28
N GLN A 78 -19.63 35.92 6.13
CA GLN A 78 -18.59 36.92 6.32
C GLN A 78 -17.19 36.34 6.01
N PRO A 79 -16.94 35.85 4.77
CA PRO A 79 -15.71 35.17 4.43
C PRO A 79 -14.50 36.10 4.56
N VAL A 80 -13.38 35.55 5.01
CA VAL A 80 -12.05 36.17 4.94
C VAL A 80 -11.17 35.25 4.12
N SER A 81 -10.70 35.72 2.96
CA SER A 81 -10.22 34.81 1.91
C SER A 81 -9.26 35.52 0.93
N ASN A 82 -8.70 34.76 -0.01
CA ASN A 82 -7.76 35.18 -1.04
C ASN A 82 -6.43 35.72 -0.48
N SER A 83 -5.71 34.83 0.21
CA SER A 83 -4.35 35.05 0.68
C SER A 83 -3.42 35.49 -0.46
N THR A 84 -2.77 36.64 -0.29
CA THR A 84 -1.77 37.16 -1.24
C THR A 84 -0.54 37.75 -0.51
N PRO A 85 0.39 36.89 -0.03
CA PRO A 85 1.69 37.30 0.51
C PRO A 85 2.64 37.88 -0.55
N ILE A 86 3.57 38.73 -0.10
CA ILE A 86 4.67 39.31 -0.87
C ILE A 86 5.89 39.44 0.06
N ILE A 87 7.07 39.09 -0.43
CA ILE A 87 8.33 39.40 0.26
C ILE A 87 8.87 40.73 -0.27
N GLY A 88 8.98 41.73 0.61
CA GLY A 88 9.60 43.01 0.29
C GLY A 88 11.12 42.93 0.26
N THR A 89 11.78 43.90 -0.37
CA THR A 89 13.25 43.94 -0.49
C THR A 89 14.00 44.06 0.85
N ASP A 90 13.30 44.42 1.93
CA ASP A 90 13.87 44.50 3.28
C ASP A 90 13.53 43.29 4.16
N GLY A 91 12.99 42.22 3.56
CA GLY A 91 12.58 41.00 4.25
C GLY A 91 11.22 41.09 4.93
N THR A 92 10.54 42.24 4.90
CA THR A 92 9.17 42.36 5.40
C THR A 92 8.23 41.49 4.58
N ILE A 93 7.44 40.66 5.26
CA ILE A 93 6.37 39.89 4.62
C ILE A 93 5.12 40.77 4.62
N HIS A 94 4.71 41.23 3.46
CA HIS A 94 3.41 41.89 3.26
C HIS A 94 2.37 40.84 2.97
N PHE A 95 1.17 40.97 3.54
CA PHE A 95 0.09 40.03 3.29
C PHE A 95 -1.22 40.78 3.09
N LEU A 96 -1.86 40.51 1.97
CA LEU A 96 -3.15 41.08 1.62
C LEU A 96 -4.21 40.00 1.60
N TYR A 97 -5.42 40.39 1.98
CA TYR A 97 -6.60 39.54 1.94
C TYR A 97 -7.86 40.39 1.84
N GLN A 98 -8.96 39.76 1.43
CA GLN A 98 -10.27 40.42 1.41
C GLN A 98 -11.15 39.94 2.57
N ARG A 99 -12.08 40.80 2.97
CA ARG A 99 -13.25 40.42 3.78
C ARG A 99 -14.53 40.75 3.01
N THR A 100 -15.43 39.78 2.96
CA THR A 100 -16.76 39.84 2.30
C THR A 100 -16.75 40.29 0.85
N TYR A 101 -15.62 40.13 0.17
CA TYR A 101 -15.30 40.61 -1.18
C TYR A 101 -15.50 42.13 -1.37
N LYS A 102 -15.51 42.89 -0.26
CA LYS A 102 -15.77 44.34 -0.26
C LYS A 102 -14.68 45.15 0.41
N HIS A 103 -14.00 44.57 1.38
CA HIS A 103 -12.98 45.25 2.16
C HIS A 103 -11.63 44.60 1.87
N LEU A 104 -10.61 45.43 1.67
CA LEU A 104 -9.26 44.99 1.39
C LEU A 104 -8.38 45.36 2.58
N TYR A 105 -7.67 44.36 3.12
CA TYR A 105 -6.79 44.55 4.26
C TYR A 105 -5.35 44.21 3.90
N HIS A 106 -4.44 44.92 4.56
CA HIS A 106 -3.00 44.71 4.49
C HIS A 106 -2.45 44.55 5.91
N ILE A 107 -1.63 43.52 6.11
CA ILE A 107 -0.85 43.30 7.33
C ILE A 107 0.61 43.01 6.97
N THR A 108 1.49 43.13 7.95
CA THR A 108 2.91 42.84 7.78
C THR A 108 3.45 41.97 8.90
N SER A 109 4.44 41.13 8.57
CA SER A 109 5.34 40.50 9.54
C SER A 109 6.77 40.96 9.27
N THR A 110 7.46 41.39 10.32
CA THR A 110 8.86 41.84 10.29
C THR A 110 9.79 40.88 11.03
N ASP A 111 9.27 39.72 11.43
CA ASP A 111 9.95 38.71 12.25
C ASP A 111 9.82 37.31 11.63
N ASP A 112 9.92 37.25 10.30
CA ASP A 112 9.95 35.99 9.52
C ASP A 112 8.67 35.14 9.69
N GLY A 113 7.52 35.80 9.81
CA GLY A 113 6.19 35.20 9.86
C GLY A 113 5.72 34.78 11.26
N LEU A 114 6.46 35.13 12.31
CA LEU A 114 6.12 34.74 13.69
C LEU A 114 4.96 35.57 14.25
N THR A 115 4.97 36.89 14.03
CA THR A 115 3.91 37.80 14.46
C THR A 115 3.47 38.73 13.33
N TRP A 116 2.25 39.25 13.44
CA TRP A 116 1.61 40.05 12.41
C TRP A 116 1.07 41.36 12.98
N SER A 117 1.16 42.43 12.20
CA SER A 117 0.61 43.74 12.56
C SER A 117 -0.91 43.73 12.69
N ALA A 118 -1.47 44.76 13.32
CA ALA A 118 -2.91 45.00 13.24
C ALA A 118 -3.34 45.21 11.76
N PRO A 119 -4.56 44.78 11.38
CA PRO A 119 -5.10 45.00 10.04
C PRO A 119 -5.16 46.48 9.65
N ASN A 120 -4.52 46.83 8.54
CA ASN A 120 -4.65 48.13 7.88
C ASN A 120 -5.74 48.04 6.80
N ASP A 121 -6.80 48.84 6.93
CA ASP A 121 -7.88 48.89 5.95
C ASP A 121 -7.47 49.77 4.75
N ILE A 122 -7.28 49.14 3.60
CA ILE A 122 -6.87 49.79 2.35
C ILE A 122 -7.99 49.78 1.30
N THR A 123 -9.24 49.62 1.73
CA THR A 123 -10.43 49.52 0.86
C THR A 123 -10.59 50.72 -0.06
N ALA A 124 -10.11 51.92 0.33
CA ALA A 124 -10.08 53.10 -0.53
C ALA A 124 -9.36 52.86 -1.87
N THR A 125 -8.38 51.95 -1.90
CA THR A 125 -7.68 51.54 -3.13
C THR A 125 -8.63 50.82 -4.07
N ALA A 126 -9.44 49.87 -3.57
CA ALA A 126 -10.46 49.19 -4.36
C ALA A 126 -11.54 50.17 -4.83
N GLU A 127 -11.98 51.09 -3.97
CA GLU A 127 -12.98 52.11 -4.31
C GLU A 127 -12.54 53.03 -5.46
N SER A 128 -11.24 53.26 -5.63
CA SER A 128 -10.71 54.04 -6.75
C SER A 128 -10.96 53.43 -8.14
N PHE A 129 -11.34 52.15 -8.22
CA PHE A 129 -11.77 51.49 -9.46
C PHE A 129 -13.24 51.74 -9.82
N ARG A 130 -14.06 52.16 -8.87
CA ARG A 130 -15.53 52.17 -9.01
C ARG A 130 -16.04 53.11 -10.12
N ALA A 131 -15.26 54.16 -10.44
CA ALA A 131 -15.58 55.09 -11.51
C ALA A 131 -15.52 54.45 -12.90
N ASP A 132 -14.61 53.50 -13.11
CA ASP A 132 -14.41 52.82 -14.41
C ASP A 132 -15.08 51.45 -14.46
N TYR A 133 -15.22 50.81 -13.29
CA TYR A 133 -15.84 49.50 -13.15
C TYR A 133 -16.57 49.41 -11.81
N ASN A 134 -17.91 49.39 -11.84
CA ASN A 134 -18.77 49.44 -10.65
C ASN A 134 -18.85 48.09 -9.91
N TRP A 135 -17.69 47.57 -9.52
CA TRP A 135 -17.52 46.27 -8.88
C TRP A 135 -18.36 46.13 -7.60
N LYS A 136 -18.83 44.92 -7.30
CA LYS A 136 -19.36 44.55 -5.97
C LYS A 136 -18.55 43.44 -5.31
N VAL A 137 -17.69 42.78 -6.08
CA VAL A 137 -16.74 41.77 -5.64
C VAL A 137 -15.35 42.25 -6.04
N PHE A 138 -14.43 42.30 -5.07
CA PHE A 138 -13.03 42.65 -5.24
C PHE A 138 -12.17 41.64 -4.48
N ALA A 139 -11.15 41.10 -5.14
CA ALA A 139 -10.24 40.12 -4.52
C ALA A 139 -8.79 40.30 -5.01
N PRO A 140 -7.80 40.25 -4.09
CA PRO A 140 -6.40 40.08 -4.48
C PRO A 140 -6.11 38.61 -4.84
N GLY A 141 -5.10 38.36 -5.67
CA GLY A 141 -4.63 37.02 -6.03
C GLY A 141 -5.74 36.06 -6.48
N PRO A 142 -5.84 34.85 -5.89
CA PRO A 142 -5.00 34.30 -4.81
C PRO A 142 -3.62 33.84 -5.32
N GLY A 143 -2.73 33.46 -4.40
CA GLY A 143 -1.35 33.05 -4.68
C GLY A 143 -0.37 34.02 -4.01
N HIS A 144 0.63 34.53 -4.73
CA HIS A 144 1.53 35.55 -4.22
C HIS A 144 1.54 36.80 -5.10
N GLY A 145 1.91 37.93 -4.50
CA GLY A 145 2.26 39.16 -5.23
C GLY A 145 3.76 39.23 -5.51
N LEU A 146 4.18 40.28 -6.20
CA LEU A 146 5.54 40.44 -6.72
C LEU A 146 6.19 41.68 -6.11
N CYS A 147 7.44 41.58 -5.65
CA CYS A 147 8.28 42.74 -5.40
C CYS A 147 9.23 42.91 -6.59
N LEU A 148 9.19 44.06 -7.27
CA LEU A 148 10.05 44.32 -8.43
C LEU A 148 11.50 44.43 -7.98
N THR A 149 12.40 43.73 -8.67
CA THR A 149 13.84 43.70 -8.36
C THR A 149 14.69 44.45 -9.38
N HIS A 150 14.09 44.78 -10.52
CA HIS A 150 14.76 45.45 -11.64
C HIS A 150 13.91 46.60 -12.20
N GLY A 151 14.57 47.54 -12.89
CA GLY A 151 13.95 48.68 -13.55
C GLY A 151 13.72 49.90 -12.63
N PRO A 152 13.10 50.97 -13.16
CA PRO A 152 12.91 52.24 -12.44
C PRO A 152 12.05 52.14 -11.18
N HIS A 153 11.24 51.09 -11.07
CA HIS A 153 10.32 50.82 -9.95
C HIS A 153 10.79 49.65 -9.08
N ALA A 154 12.09 49.33 -9.06
CA ALA A 154 12.62 48.32 -8.14
C ALA A 154 12.25 48.67 -6.68
N GLY A 155 11.76 47.69 -5.93
CA GLY A 155 11.17 47.86 -4.59
C GLY A 155 9.64 47.99 -4.59
N ARG A 156 8.99 48.24 -5.74
CA ARG A 156 7.53 48.28 -5.85
C ARG A 156 6.93 46.93 -5.48
N LEU A 157 5.92 46.96 -4.61
CA LEU A 157 5.05 45.83 -4.32
C LEU A 157 3.90 45.84 -5.32
N LEU A 158 3.64 44.72 -5.97
CA LEU A 158 2.58 44.52 -6.95
C LEU A 158 1.69 43.36 -6.53
N VAL A 159 0.38 43.60 -6.59
CA VAL A 159 -0.63 42.62 -6.22
C VAL A 159 -1.56 42.42 -7.41
N PRO A 160 -1.66 41.19 -7.96
CA PRO A 160 -2.69 40.86 -8.93
C PRO A 160 -4.06 40.98 -8.27
N ILE A 161 -5.05 41.56 -8.95
CA ILE A 161 -6.42 41.64 -8.45
C ILE A 161 -7.42 41.28 -9.54
N TRP A 162 -8.61 40.84 -9.14
CA TRP A 162 -9.76 40.71 -10.02
C TRP A 162 -11.00 41.32 -9.38
N MET A 163 -11.90 41.79 -10.24
CA MET A 163 -13.12 42.49 -9.84
C MET A 163 -14.30 41.97 -10.63
N CYS A 164 -15.48 41.96 -10.01
CA CYS A 164 -16.72 41.59 -10.67
C CYS A 164 -17.84 42.59 -10.36
N GLU A 165 -18.70 42.86 -11.33
CA GLU A 165 -19.99 43.55 -11.17
C GLU A 165 -21.13 42.51 -11.18
N PRO A 166 -21.38 41.81 -10.06
CA PRO A 166 -22.27 40.67 -10.04
C PRO A 166 -23.74 41.04 -10.27
N GLY A 167 -24.43 40.22 -11.06
CA GLY A 167 -25.89 40.24 -11.21
C GLY A 167 -26.64 39.16 -10.41
N GLY A 168 -25.96 38.42 -9.53
CA GLY A 168 -26.56 37.31 -8.79
C GLY A 168 -26.75 36.05 -9.64
N THR A 169 -27.67 35.16 -9.23
CA THR A 169 -28.09 33.98 -10.03
C THR A 169 -28.75 34.33 -11.37
N SER A 170 -29.01 35.62 -11.64
CA SER A 170 -29.55 36.10 -12.90
C SER A 170 -28.52 36.13 -14.04
N ILE A 171 -27.22 35.97 -13.72
CA ILE A 171 -26.15 35.81 -14.69
C ILE A 171 -25.74 34.33 -14.77
N PRO A 172 -25.77 33.69 -15.96
CA PRO A 172 -25.27 32.34 -16.14
C PRO A 172 -23.85 32.17 -15.58
N GLY A 173 -23.69 31.24 -14.64
CA GLY A 173 -22.42 30.95 -13.96
C GLY A 173 -22.32 31.47 -12.51
N GLY A 174 -23.13 32.45 -12.08
CA GLY A 174 -23.20 32.91 -10.68
C GLY A 174 -22.39 34.17 -10.32
N ASP A 175 -22.28 34.45 -9.01
CA ASP A 175 -21.99 35.77 -8.41
C ASP A 175 -20.57 36.34 -8.61
N HIS A 176 -19.71 35.70 -9.40
CA HIS A 176 -18.36 36.21 -9.74
C HIS A 176 -18.25 36.65 -11.22
N ARG A 177 -19.38 36.99 -11.87
CA ARG A 177 -19.43 37.43 -13.27
C ARG A 177 -20.30 38.68 -13.49
N PRO A 178 -20.04 39.47 -14.56
CA PRO A 178 -18.82 39.47 -15.36
C PRO A 178 -17.62 39.98 -14.55
N SER A 179 -16.41 39.54 -14.94
CA SER A 179 -15.19 39.90 -14.22
C SER A 179 -14.13 40.59 -15.10
N CYS A 180 -13.26 41.38 -14.48
CA CYS A 180 -12.09 41.98 -15.11
C CYS A 180 -10.85 41.86 -14.21
N VAL A 181 -9.68 42.07 -14.80
CA VAL A 181 -8.37 41.91 -14.14
C VAL A 181 -7.61 43.24 -14.11
N SER A 182 -6.93 43.50 -12.99
CA SER A 182 -6.02 44.64 -12.82
C SER A 182 -4.92 44.31 -11.81
N THR A 183 -4.15 45.32 -11.41
CA THR A 183 -3.17 45.27 -10.34
C THR A 183 -3.39 46.43 -9.37
N ILE A 184 -2.93 46.26 -8.14
CA ILE A 184 -2.65 47.38 -7.24
C ILE A 184 -1.18 47.35 -6.86
N TYR A 185 -0.65 48.51 -6.47
CA TYR A 185 0.78 48.62 -6.16
C TYR A 185 1.07 49.57 -5.02
N SER A 186 2.26 49.41 -4.44
CA SER A 186 2.82 50.32 -3.45
C SER A 186 4.29 50.58 -3.76
N ASP A 187 4.67 51.86 -3.82
CA ASP A 187 6.05 52.31 -4.03
C ASP A 187 6.77 52.72 -2.73
N ASP A 188 6.08 52.64 -1.58
CA ASP A 188 6.56 53.14 -0.29
C ASP A 188 6.56 52.07 0.81
N LYS A 189 6.80 50.81 0.39
CA LYS A 189 6.86 49.62 1.25
C LYS A 189 5.53 49.35 1.97
N GLY A 190 4.42 49.44 1.24
CA GLY A 190 3.09 49.09 1.71
C GLY A 190 2.43 50.14 2.62
N ARG A 191 2.96 51.37 2.70
CA ARG A 191 2.35 52.44 3.52
C ARG A 191 1.14 53.04 2.80
N THR A 192 1.24 53.23 1.50
CA THR A 192 0.14 53.66 0.63
C THR A 192 -0.01 52.72 -0.57
N TRP A 193 -1.24 52.59 -1.06
CA TRP A 193 -1.61 51.70 -2.15
C TRP A 193 -2.34 52.47 -3.24
N HIS A 194 -2.04 52.13 -4.49
CA HIS A 194 -2.56 52.78 -5.69
C HIS A 194 -3.10 51.74 -6.66
N ARG A 195 -4.10 52.12 -7.46
CA ARG A 195 -4.61 51.27 -8.54
C ARG A 195 -3.75 51.35 -9.79
N GLY A 196 -3.63 50.23 -10.50
CA GLY A 196 -3.21 50.20 -11.90
C GLY A 196 -4.37 50.42 -12.88
N ASP A 197 -4.05 50.28 -14.16
CA ASP A 197 -5.02 50.24 -15.27
C ASP A 197 -5.82 48.94 -15.22
N ILE A 198 -7.09 48.96 -15.63
CA ILE A 198 -7.83 47.72 -15.88
C ILE A 198 -7.29 47.10 -17.17
N VAL A 199 -6.78 45.87 -17.08
CA VAL A 199 -5.91 45.28 -18.10
C VAL A 199 -6.66 44.35 -19.03
N ILE A 200 -7.56 43.53 -18.48
CA ILE A 200 -8.35 42.56 -19.24
C ILE A 200 -9.81 42.74 -18.85
N HIS A 201 -10.62 43.20 -19.80
CA HIS A 201 -12.06 43.36 -19.65
C HIS A 201 -12.79 42.09 -20.09
N ASN A 202 -13.92 41.80 -19.45
CA ASN A 202 -14.86 40.81 -19.97
C ASN A 202 -15.33 41.21 -21.39
N SER A 203 -15.26 40.28 -22.33
CA SER A 203 -15.66 40.47 -23.72
C SER A 203 -16.03 39.14 -24.36
N GLU A 204 -16.52 39.16 -25.61
CA GLU A 204 -16.74 37.92 -26.38
C GLU A 204 -15.44 37.10 -26.57
N GLN A 205 -14.29 37.79 -26.64
CA GLN A 205 -12.99 37.15 -26.80
C GLN A 205 -12.44 36.62 -25.47
N PHE A 206 -12.57 37.40 -24.40
CA PHE A 206 -12.05 37.09 -23.07
C PHE A 206 -13.20 37.02 -22.09
N LEU A 207 -13.78 35.83 -21.94
CA LEU A 207 -14.92 35.60 -21.06
C LEU A 207 -14.46 35.46 -19.60
N ASN A 208 -15.03 36.29 -18.72
CA ASN A 208 -14.82 36.29 -17.27
C ASN A 208 -13.34 36.12 -16.84
N PRO A 209 -12.42 37.00 -17.31
CA PRO A 209 -11.06 36.99 -16.82
C PRO A 209 -11.02 37.30 -15.32
N SER A 210 -10.30 36.49 -14.53
CA SER A 210 -10.35 36.56 -13.06
C SER A 210 -8.98 36.32 -12.41
N GLU A 211 -8.82 35.23 -11.67
CA GLU A 211 -7.61 34.93 -10.87
C GLU A 211 -6.36 34.97 -11.74
N ASN A 212 -5.38 35.76 -11.33
CA ASN A 212 -4.20 36.05 -12.14
C ASN A 212 -2.92 36.07 -11.31
N ALA A 213 -1.80 35.84 -11.99
CA ALA A 213 -0.47 35.77 -11.40
C ALA A 213 0.50 36.66 -12.17
N LEU A 214 1.56 37.11 -11.48
CA LEU A 214 2.57 38.03 -11.99
C LEU A 214 3.96 37.41 -11.94
N ALA A 215 4.81 37.74 -12.90
CA ALA A 215 6.25 37.49 -12.84
C ALA A 215 7.04 38.65 -13.45
N GLN A 216 8.24 38.94 -12.95
CA GLN A 216 9.14 39.89 -13.59
C GLN A 216 10.00 39.15 -14.62
N LEU A 217 9.91 39.57 -15.89
CA LEU A 217 10.71 39.04 -16.99
C LEU A 217 12.18 39.47 -16.89
N SER A 218 13.04 38.80 -17.64
CA SER A 218 14.48 39.08 -17.63
C SER A 218 14.86 40.50 -18.05
N ASP A 219 14.00 41.15 -18.83
CA ASP A 219 14.14 42.55 -19.28
C ASP A 219 13.50 43.59 -18.34
N GLY A 220 12.96 43.14 -17.20
CA GLY A 220 12.34 44.00 -16.18
C GLY A 220 10.85 44.26 -16.37
N ARG A 221 10.26 43.91 -17.53
CA ARG A 221 8.80 43.98 -17.73
C ARG A 221 8.08 43.02 -16.79
N VAL A 222 6.83 43.32 -16.47
CA VAL A 222 5.92 42.47 -15.71
C VAL A 222 5.07 41.67 -16.67
N TYR A 223 5.05 40.36 -16.50
CA TYR A 223 4.22 39.40 -17.21
C TYR A 223 3.02 39.05 -16.35
N LEU A 224 1.81 39.26 -16.89
CA LEU A 224 0.55 38.90 -16.26
C LEU A 224 -0.07 37.72 -16.99
N ASN A 225 -0.53 36.74 -16.22
CA ASN A 225 -1.21 35.55 -16.70
C ASN A 225 -2.55 35.38 -15.95
N ALA A 226 -3.66 35.33 -16.69
CA ALA A 226 -5.00 35.33 -16.11
C ALA A 226 -5.83 34.11 -16.50
N ARG A 227 -6.62 33.64 -15.52
CA ARG A 227 -7.69 32.66 -15.67
C ARG A 227 -8.81 33.23 -16.53
N THR A 228 -9.44 32.39 -17.33
CA THR A 228 -10.64 32.74 -18.09
C THR A 228 -11.62 31.58 -18.22
N GLU A 229 -12.87 31.89 -18.50
CA GLU A 229 -13.92 30.91 -18.86
C GLU A 229 -14.14 30.83 -20.37
N SER A 230 -13.20 31.38 -21.16
CA SER A 230 -13.29 31.34 -22.61
C SER A 230 -13.20 29.90 -23.12
N SER A 231 -14.03 29.55 -24.10
CA SER A 231 -14.07 28.24 -24.76
C SER A 231 -12.76 27.83 -25.46
N ARG A 232 -11.77 28.73 -25.51
CA ARG A 232 -10.43 28.45 -26.04
C ARG A 232 -9.57 27.62 -25.08
N HIS A 233 -9.93 27.55 -23.79
CA HIS A 233 -9.20 26.79 -22.77
C HIS A 233 -7.69 27.12 -22.75
N ARG A 234 -7.36 28.40 -22.82
CA ARG A 234 -5.98 28.92 -22.78
C ARG A 234 -5.88 30.08 -21.81
N ARG A 235 -4.72 30.18 -21.14
CA ARG A 235 -4.40 31.33 -20.30
C ARG A 235 -4.34 32.61 -21.12
N ILE A 236 -4.82 33.72 -20.56
CA ILE A 236 -4.65 35.06 -21.15
C ILE A 236 -3.35 35.65 -20.64
N ILE A 237 -2.55 36.23 -21.53
CA ILE A 237 -1.24 36.81 -21.22
C ILE A 237 -1.13 38.25 -21.71
N THR A 238 -0.38 39.07 -20.98
CA THR A 238 -0.01 40.44 -21.34
C THR A 238 1.22 40.90 -20.56
N THR A 239 1.91 41.93 -21.04
CA THR A 239 3.10 42.49 -20.40
C THR A 239 2.99 44.00 -20.21
N SER A 240 3.63 44.52 -19.16
CA SER A 240 3.73 45.95 -18.87
C SER A 240 5.17 46.32 -18.46
N PRO A 241 5.65 47.54 -18.75
CA PRO A 241 6.96 48.00 -18.27
C PRO A 241 7.06 48.16 -16.75
N ASP A 242 5.94 48.37 -16.04
CA ASP A 242 5.92 48.73 -14.61
C ASP A 242 4.92 47.91 -13.78
N GLY A 243 4.16 47.02 -14.41
CA GLY A 243 3.11 46.21 -13.80
C GLY A 243 1.89 47.00 -13.33
N ALA A 244 1.76 48.28 -13.70
CA ALA A 244 0.66 49.14 -13.30
C ALA A 244 -0.05 49.76 -14.50
N SER A 245 0.70 50.16 -15.53
CA SER A 245 0.19 50.89 -16.69
C SER A 245 0.76 50.36 -18.02
N ASN A 246 0.28 50.88 -19.15
CA ASN A 246 0.86 50.64 -20.47
C ASN A 246 0.98 49.14 -20.84
N TRP A 247 -0.06 48.38 -20.51
CA TRP A 247 -0.12 46.97 -20.84
C TRP A 247 -0.25 46.73 -22.33
N THR A 248 0.43 45.71 -22.85
CA THR A 248 0.24 45.24 -24.22
C THR A 248 -1.17 44.68 -24.41
N THR A 249 -1.64 44.60 -25.66
CA THR A 249 -2.92 43.95 -25.95
C THR A 249 -2.93 42.50 -25.43
N PRO A 250 -3.91 42.11 -24.60
CA PRO A 250 -4.01 40.74 -24.10
C PRO A 250 -4.18 39.73 -25.23
N THR A 251 -3.55 38.57 -25.10
CA THR A 251 -3.65 37.46 -26.06
C THR A 251 -3.73 36.11 -25.35
N PHE A 252 -4.18 35.07 -26.05
CA PHE A 252 -4.13 33.71 -25.54
C PHE A 252 -2.76 33.08 -25.78
N ASP A 253 -2.15 32.50 -24.75
CA ASP A 253 -0.94 31.67 -24.93
C ASP A 253 -1.36 30.28 -25.44
N PRO A 254 -0.96 29.86 -26.66
CA PRO A 254 -1.37 28.59 -27.23
C PRO A 254 -0.81 27.36 -26.49
N ALA A 255 0.28 27.50 -25.74
CA ALA A 255 0.95 26.41 -25.03
C ALA A 255 0.40 26.16 -23.62
N LEU A 256 -0.33 27.14 -23.05
CA LEU A 256 -0.84 27.09 -21.68
C LEU A 256 -2.33 26.75 -21.67
N TYR A 257 -2.62 25.44 -21.67
CA TYR A 257 -3.98 24.94 -21.44
C TYR A 257 -4.53 25.37 -20.09
N GLU A 258 -5.84 25.58 -20.02
CA GLU A 258 -6.54 25.96 -18.81
C GLU A 258 -7.91 25.25 -18.68
N PRO A 259 -8.16 24.52 -17.57
CA PRO A 259 -9.45 23.96 -17.20
C PRO A 259 -10.27 24.92 -16.32
N VAL A 260 -10.15 26.24 -16.53
CA VAL A 260 -10.77 27.30 -15.72
C VAL A 260 -10.34 27.21 -14.24
N CYS A 261 -9.06 27.44 -13.97
CA CYS A 261 -8.45 27.30 -12.63
C CYS A 261 -7.32 28.31 -12.42
N MET A 262 -7.03 28.68 -11.17
CA MET A 262 -5.86 29.49 -10.86
C MET A 262 -4.57 28.76 -11.31
N ALA A 263 -3.58 29.54 -11.72
CA ALA A 263 -2.24 29.06 -12.06
C ALA A 263 -1.21 29.99 -11.43
N SER A 264 -0.03 29.46 -11.10
CA SER A 264 1.05 30.23 -10.49
C SER A 264 2.20 30.46 -11.46
N LEU A 265 2.90 31.56 -11.25
CA LEU A 265 4.10 31.96 -11.96
C LEU A 265 5.21 32.23 -10.94
N ALA A 266 6.44 31.86 -11.29
CA ALA A 266 7.61 32.27 -10.52
C ALA A 266 8.81 32.45 -11.43
N THR A 267 9.77 33.27 -11.00
CA THR A 267 11.04 33.43 -11.72
C THR A 267 12.16 32.79 -10.90
N ALA A 268 12.83 31.81 -11.50
CA ALA A 268 14.01 31.17 -10.92
C ALA A 268 15.28 31.64 -11.63
N THR A 269 16.44 31.26 -11.08
CA THR A 269 17.76 31.57 -11.63
C THR A 269 18.47 30.26 -11.94
N ASP A 270 18.81 30.06 -13.21
CA ASP A 270 19.57 28.90 -13.64
C ASP A 270 20.94 28.88 -12.94
N PRO A 271 21.30 27.80 -12.21
CA PRO A 271 22.52 27.78 -11.41
C PRO A 271 23.79 27.79 -12.28
N GLN A 272 23.71 27.31 -13.53
CA GLN A 272 24.83 27.23 -14.47
C GLN A 272 25.00 28.54 -15.25
N THR A 273 23.90 29.04 -15.85
CA THR A 273 23.98 30.21 -16.74
C THR A 273 23.76 31.54 -16.03
N LYS A 274 23.26 31.51 -14.78
CA LYS A 274 22.81 32.67 -13.99
C LYS A 274 21.68 33.48 -14.65
N LYS A 275 21.11 32.99 -15.75
CA LYS A 275 19.97 33.62 -16.43
C LYS A 275 18.68 33.33 -15.68
N LYS A 276 17.73 34.26 -15.79
CA LYS A 276 16.38 34.07 -15.28
C LYS A 276 15.64 33.05 -16.15
N VAL A 277 14.81 32.25 -15.50
CA VAL A 277 13.89 31.30 -16.15
C VAL A 277 12.50 31.51 -15.57
N LEU A 278 11.50 31.46 -16.44
CA LEU A 278 10.09 31.62 -16.05
C LEU A 278 9.49 30.23 -15.83
N LEU A 279 8.78 30.08 -14.71
CA LEU A 279 8.08 28.87 -14.33
C LEU A 279 6.58 29.12 -14.31
N PHE A 280 5.81 28.15 -14.78
CA PHE A 280 4.35 28.18 -14.75
C PHE A 280 3.82 26.84 -14.25
N CYS A 281 2.86 26.87 -13.34
CA CYS A 281 2.25 25.66 -12.78
C CYS A 281 0.73 25.76 -12.78
N ASN A 282 0.06 24.74 -13.31
CA ASN A 282 -1.38 24.61 -13.30
C ASN A 282 -1.83 23.15 -13.52
N PRO A 283 -3.13 22.83 -13.32
CA PRO A 283 -3.70 21.59 -13.82
C PRO A 283 -3.77 21.55 -15.35
N ASP A 284 -3.18 20.52 -15.94
CA ASP A 284 -3.18 20.26 -17.38
C ASP A 284 -4.04 19.02 -17.71
N SER A 285 -5.35 19.14 -17.52
CA SER A 285 -6.34 18.06 -17.62
C SER A 285 -6.69 17.60 -19.06
N ARG A 286 -5.78 17.75 -20.03
CA ARG A 286 -6.07 17.45 -21.45
C ARG A 286 -6.08 15.96 -21.82
N HIS A 287 -5.82 15.08 -20.87
CA HIS A 287 -5.64 13.65 -21.14
C HIS A 287 -6.98 12.90 -21.25
N ASN A 288 -8.11 13.48 -20.84
CA ASN A 288 -9.45 12.94 -21.05
C ASN A 288 -10.17 13.68 -22.21
N PRO A 289 -10.30 13.05 -23.40
CA PRO A 289 -10.90 13.69 -24.57
C PRO A 289 -12.38 14.07 -24.41
N ASP A 290 -13.12 13.36 -23.55
CA ASP A 290 -14.57 13.53 -23.39
C ASP A 290 -14.93 14.77 -22.54
N GLU A 291 -14.01 15.22 -21.68
CA GLU A 291 -14.18 16.39 -20.81
C GLU A 291 -13.46 17.64 -21.34
N TYR A 292 -12.57 17.47 -22.33
CA TYR A 292 -11.71 18.52 -22.91
C TYR A 292 -12.44 19.78 -23.39
N ASN A 293 -13.75 19.68 -23.67
CA ASN A 293 -14.56 20.79 -24.21
C ASN A 293 -15.64 21.34 -23.24
N LEU A 294 -15.64 20.92 -21.97
CA LEU A 294 -16.66 21.34 -21.00
C LEU A 294 -16.19 22.53 -20.14
N VAL A 295 -16.47 23.77 -20.59
CA VAL A 295 -16.11 25.03 -19.89
C VAL A 295 -16.48 25.07 -18.40
N HIS A 296 -17.53 24.36 -17.96
CA HIS A 296 -17.99 24.36 -16.57
C HIS A 296 -17.78 23.04 -15.81
N PHE A 297 -17.16 22.03 -16.44
CA PHE A 297 -17.01 20.69 -15.85
C PHE A 297 -15.68 19.99 -16.17
N CYS A 298 -14.66 20.68 -16.69
CA CYS A 298 -13.34 20.07 -16.81
C CYS A 298 -12.80 19.67 -15.42
N ALA A 299 -12.36 18.42 -15.28
CA ALA A 299 -11.62 17.96 -14.11
C ALA A 299 -10.39 18.84 -13.83
N ARG A 300 -10.01 18.96 -12.55
CA ARG A 300 -8.79 19.67 -12.11
C ARG A 300 -7.82 18.64 -11.54
N GLU A 301 -6.94 18.20 -12.43
CA GLU A 301 -6.03 17.08 -12.22
C GLU A 301 -4.79 17.26 -13.09
N ASN A 302 -3.82 16.36 -12.93
CA ASN A 302 -2.57 16.36 -13.69
C ASN A 302 -1.83 17.71 -13.57
N GLY A 303 -1.34 18.01 -12.36
CA GLY A 303 -0.55 19.20 -12.09
C GLY A 303 0.78 19.18 -12.82
N VAL A 304 1.02 20.17 -13.68
CA VAL A 304 2.21 20.25 -14.53
C VAL A 304 2.99 21.53 -14.25
N ILE A 305 4.29 21.38 -14.05
CA ILE A 305 5.25 22.50 -14.09
C ILE A 305 5.78 22.65 -15.52
N LYS A 306 5.85 23.90 -16.00
CA LYS A 306 6.41 24.28 -17.30
C LYS A 306 7.52 25.30 -17.10
N LEU A 307 8.58 25.18 -17.88
CA LEU A 307 9.76 26.03 -17.83
C LEU A 307 9.96 26.74 -19.18
N SER A 308 10.17 28.05 -19.12
CA SER A 308 10.51 28.91 -20.24
C SER A 308 11.87 29.59 -20.02
N ARG A 309 12.70 29.61 -21.06
CA ARG A 309 14.03 30.25 -21.07
C ARG A 309 14.06 31.56 -21.86
N ASP A 310 12.92 31.97 -22.40
CA ASP A 310 12.78 33.10 -23.34
C ASP A 310 11.63 34.04 -22.95
N ASP A 311 11.43 34.22 -21.64
CA ASP A 311 10.46 35.13 -21.04
C ASP A 311 9.00 34.82 -21.43
N GLY A 312 8.65 33.53 -21.45
CA GLY A 312 7.28 33.05 -21.69
C GLY A 312 6.90 32.96 -23.17
N LYS A 313 7.83 33.14 -24.11
CA LYS A 313 7.55 32.98 -25.54
C LYS A 313 7.41 31.51 -25.92
N THR A 314 8.23 30.64 -25.34
CA THR A 314 8.15 29.18 -25.49
C THR A 314 8.33 28.47 -24.15
N TRP A 315 7.71 27.31 -24.01
CA TRP A 315 7.79 26.46 -22.83
C TRP A 315 8.59 25.21 -23.18
N THR A 316 9.92 25.29 -23.01
CA THR A 316 10.89 24.32 -23.54
C THR A 316 10.96 23.00 -22.78
N ALA A 317 10.47 22.97 -21.54
CA ALA A 317 10.40 21.75 -20.73
C ALA A 317 9.12 21.75 -19.89
N SER A 318 8.60 20.56 -19.60
CA SER A 318 7.46 20.38 -18.71
C SER A 318 7.51 19.03 -18.02
N ARG A 319 7.03 18.95 -16.79
CA ARG A 319 6.98 17.70 -16.02
C ARG A 319 5.73 17.66 -15.13
N VAL A 320 5.15 16.46 -14.98
CA VAL A 320 4.02 16.22 -14.07
C VAL A 320 4.55 16.21 -12.63
N ILE A 321 3.95 17.03 -11.77
CA ILE A 321 4.16 17.03 -10.31
C ILE A 321 3.25 15.98 -9.67
N GLU A 322 1.97 15.96 -10.05
CA GLU A 322 0.93 15.10 -9.48
C GLU A 322 -0.02 14.69 -10.60
N ALA A 323 -0.14 13.38 -10.86
CA ALA A 323 -1.04 12.89 -11.90
C ALA A 323 -2.51 12.92 -11.47
N GLY A 324 -2.76 12.87 -10.16
CA GLY A 324 -4.10 12.90 -9.56
C GLY A 324 -4.72 14.28 -9.40
N PRO A 325 -5.68 14.43 -8.46
CA PRO A 325 -6.35 15.70 -8.19
C PRO A 325 -5.36 16.82 -7.90
N PHE A 326 -5.47 17.89 -8.69
CA PHE A 326 -4.59 19.04 -8.63
C PHE A 326 -5.39 20.27 -9.03
N SER A 327 -5.64 21.19 -8.10
CA SER A 327 -6.41 22.40 -8.38
C SER A 327 -5.53 23.65 -8.28
N TYR A 328 -5.79 24.53 -7.31
CA TYR A 328 -5.01 25.75 -7.15
C TYR A 328 -3.60 25.37 -6.71
N SER A 329 -2.60 26.07 -7.22
CA SER A 329 -1.20 25.87 -6.86
C SER A 329 -0.47 27.19 -6.75
N ASP A 330 0.53 27.28 -5.89
CA ASP A 330 1.39 28.45 -5.77
C ASP A 330 2.87 28.07 -5.67
N LEU A 331 3.70 28.75 -6.45
CA LEU A 331 5.13 28.51 -6.57
C LEU A 331 5.91 29.45 -5.66
N ALA A 332 6.99 28.94 -5.06
CA ALA A 332 8.04 29.74 -4.44
C ALA A 332 9.41 29.20 -4.85
N VAL A 333 10.40 30.10 -4.90
CA VAL A 333 11.79 29.77 -5.23
C VAL A 333 12.66 30.04 -4.01
N ALA A 334 13.51 29.09 -3.65
CA ALA A 334 14.43 29.26 -2.53
C ALA A 334 15.47 30.36 -2.81
N PRO A 335 16.15 30.90 -1.78
CA PRO A 335 17.23 31.87 -1.94
C PRO A 335 18.40 31.38 -2.82
N ASP A 336 18.59 30.06 -2.96
CA ASP A 336 19.58 29.47 -3.88
C ASP A 336 19.24 29.66 -5.37
N GLY A 337 18.04 30.15 -5.67
CA GLY A 337 17.53 30.47 -6.99
C GLY A 337 17.09 29.29 -7.85
N HIS A 338 17.28 28.04 -7.42
CA HIS A 338 17.04 26.86 -8.29
C HIS A 338 16.30 25.70 -7.62
N THR A 339 16.13 25.76 -6.29
CA THR A 339 15.16 24.92 -5.56
C THR A 339 13.78 25.56 -5.66
N ILE A 340 12.81 24.76 -6.10
CA ILE A 340 11.43 25.19 -6.34
C ILE A 340 10.51 24.44 -5.40
N TYR A 341 9.54 25.19 -4.88
CA TYR A 341 8.45 24.69 -4.08
C TYR A 341 7.13 24.96 -4.80
N CYS A 342 6.22 24.00 -4.77
CA CYS A 342 4.87 24.14 -5.28
C CYS A 342 3.89 23.70 -4.19
N LEU A 343 3.17 24.64 -3.59
CA LEU A 343 2.07 24.37 -2.67
C LEU A 343 0.79 24.21 -3.47
N TYR A 344 0.05 23.11 -3.32
CA TYR A 344 -1.11 22.84 -4.16
C TYR A 344 -2.25 22.15 -3.42
N GLU A 345 -3.48 22.39 -3.91
CA GLU A 345 -4.66 21.65 -3.50
C GLU A 345 -4.60 20.23 -4.04
N SER A 346 -4.62 19.24 -3.13
CA SER A 346 -4.58 17.81 -3.43
C SER A 346 -5.72 17.09 -2.72
N GLY A 347 -5.93 15.82 -3.05
CA GLY A 347 -6.96 15.02 -2.43
C GLY A 347 -7.02 13.61 -2.96
N LEU A 348 -7.94 12.84 -2.41
CA LEU A 348 -8.31 11.55 -2.97
C LEU A 348 -9.11 11.80 -4.24
N TRP A 349 -8.82 11.02 -5.27
CA TRP A 349 -9.67 10.98 -6.45
C TRP A 349 -11.13 10.67 -6.07
N GLY A 350 -12.10 11.16 -6.83
CA GLY A 350 -13.51 10.91 -6.55
C GLY A 350 -14.42 11.53 -7.61
N ARG A 351 -15.52 10.83 -7.92
CA ARG A 351 -16.42 11.08 -9.07
C ARG A 351 -17.51 12.14 -8.85
N LEU A 352 -17.25 13.19 -8.06
CA LEU A 352 -18.16 14.34 -8.00
C LEU A 352 -17.62 15.46 -8.92
N PRO A 353 -18.48 16.28 -9.55
CA PRO A 353 -18.06 17.38 -10.43
C PRO A 353 -17.20 18.46 -9.73
N HIS A 354 -16.92 18.28 -8.43
CA HIS A 354 -15.94 19.02 -7.66
C HIS A 354 -15.13 18.01 -6.81
N HIS A 355 -13.86 17.79 -7.17
CA HIS A 355 -12.91 17.04 -6.35
C HIS A 355 -12.96 17.51 -4.88
N THR A 356 -12.87 16.59 -3.92
CA THR A 356 -12.75 16.96 -2.51
C THR A 356 -11.29 17.26 -2.20
N ASN A 357 -10.87 18.50 -2.44
CA ASN A 357 -9.57 19.03 -2.03
C ASN A 357 -9.55 19.13 -0.50
N THR A 358 -9.22 18.03 0.17
CA THR A 358 -9.14 17.92 1.64
C THR A 358 -7.75 18.20 2.18
N HIS A 359 -6.75 18.26 1.29
CA HIS A 359 -5.35 18.44 1.62
C HIS A 359 -4.76 19.64 0.86
N ILE A 360 -3.79 20.28 1.49
CA ILE A 360 -2.80 21.12 0.80
C ILE A 360 -1.45 20.44 0.96
N SER A 361 -0.80 20.16 -0.16
CA SER A 361 0.49 19.48 -0.24
C SER A 361 1.58 20.43 -0.75
N LEU A 362 2.82 20.20 -0.34
CA LEU A 362 4.01 20.87 -0.87
C LEU A 362 4.83 19.86 -1.68
N ALA A 363 5.11 20.19 -2.94
CA ALA A 363 6.13 19.54 -3.74
C ALA A 363 7.44 20.35 -3.72
N ARG A 364 8.59 19.68 -3.60
CA ARG A 364 9.94 20.24 -3.68
C ARG A 364 10.72 19.56 -4.80
N PHE A 365 11.33 20.35 -5.68
CA PHE A 365 12.14 19.87 -6.81
C PHE A 365 13.15 20.94 -7.26
N THR A 366 13.96 20.65 -8.28
CA THR A 366 14.96 21.59 -8.82
C THR A 366 14.67 21.90 -10.30
N LEU A 367 15.28 22.96 -10.84
CA LEU A 367 15.22 23.24 -12.29
C LEU A 367 15.66 22.04 -13.13
N ARG A 368 16.73 21.36 -12.70
CA ARG A 368 17.27 20.17 -13.36
C ARG A 368 16.26 19.04 -13.43
N TRP A 369 15.45 18.84 -12.39
CA TRP A 369 14.38 17.84 -12.39
C TRP A 369 13.31 18.13 -13.45
N ILE A 370 13.03 19.41 -13.79
CA ILE A 370 12.04 19.73 -14.83
C ILE A 370 12.57 19.32 -16.22
N GLU A 371 13.87 19.51 -16.46
CA GLU A 371 14.48 19.37 -17.78
C GLU A 371 15.01 17.96 -18.09
N GLU A 372 15.46 17.23 -17.08
CA GLU A 372 15.96 15.88 -17.28
C GLU A 372 14.82 14.89 -17.44
N ALA A 373 14.84 14.14 -18.54
CA ALA A 373 14.04 12.93 -18.67
C ALA A 373 14.26 12.08 -17.41
N PRO A 374 13.21 11.47 -16.83
CA PRO A 374 13.41 10.48 -15.78
C PRO A 374 14.46 9.48 -16.29
N PRO A 375 15.46 9.11 -15.48
CA PRO A 375 16.35 8.03 -15.88
C PRO A 375 15.48 6.83 -16.26
N PRO A 376 15.82 6.10 -17.33
CA PRO A 376 15.05 4.93 -17.70
C PRO A 376 14.99 4.01 -16.48
N PRO A 377 13.83 3.39 -16.22
CA PRO A 377 13.72 2.44 -15.12
C PRO A 377 14.80 1.37 -15.26
N PRO A 378 15.42 0.95 -14.15
CA PRO A 378 16.49 -0.03 -14.20
C PRO A 378 16.00 -1.30 -14.90
N SER A 379 16.76 -1.75 -15.89
CA SER A 379 16.49 -2.99 -16.64
C SER A 379 17.16 -4.21 -16.02
N ASN A 380 17.85 -4.04 -14.88
CA ASN A 380 18.53 -5.12 -14.18
C ASN A 380 18.39 -5.01 -12.66
N CYS A 381 18.17 -6.14 -12.01
CA CYS A 381 18.12 -6.25 -10.56
C CYS A 381 18.69 -7.60 -10.10
N ASP A 382 18.77 -7.80 -8.79
CA ASP A 382 19.16 -9.10 -8.23
C ASP A 382 17.92 -9.99 -8.06
N LEU A 383 16.78 -9.37 -7.71
CA LEU A 383 15.47 -10.01 -7.61
C LEU A 383 14.38 -9.17 -8.29
N LEU A 384 13.60 -9.79 -9.19
CA LEU A 384 12.33 -9.25 -9.68
C LEU A 384 11.17 -9.89 -8.90
N VAL A 385 10.37 -9.08 -8.21
CA VAL A 385 9.14 -9.52 -7.52
C VAL A 385 7.93 -8.99 -8.28
N VAL A 386 7.17 -9.90 -8.88
CA VAL A 386 5.91 -9.57 -9.57
C VAL A 386 4.74 -9.76 -8.61
N GLY A 387 4.04 -8.68 -8.28
CA GLY A 387 2.96 -8.65 -7.31
C GLY A 387 3.38 -7.97 -6.01
N SER A 388 2.82 -6.79 -5.73
CA SER A 388 2.99 -6.06 -4.47
C SER A 388 1.91 -6.38 -3.44
N THR A 389 1.59 -7.68 -3.32
CA THR A 389 0.80 -8.24 -2.22
C THR A 389 1.58 -8.09 -0.90
N PRO A 390 0.96 -8.21 0.29
CA PRO A 390 1.69 -8.17 1.56
C PRO A 390 2.87 -9.14 1.60
N ALA A 391 2.72 -10.32 1.00
CA ALA A 391 3.78 -11.30 0.83
C ALA A 391 4.88 -10.86 -0.14
N GLY A 392 4.53 -10.31 -1.31
CA GLY A 392 5.51 -9.73 -2.24
C GLY A 392 6.31 -8.59 -1.62
N ILE A 393 5.67 -7.75 -0.81
CA ILE A 393 6.32 -6.69 -0.04
C ILE A 393 7.25 -7.28 1.02
N ALA A 394 6.82 -8.29 1.77
CA ALA A 394 7.66 -8.96 2.76
C ALA A 394 8.93 -9.57 2.12
N MET A 395 8.80 -10.20 0.96
CA MET A 395 9.95 -10.71 0.22
C MET A 395 10.87 -9.59 -0.26
N ALA A 396 10.32 -8.55 -0.90
CA ALA A 396 11.09 -7.44 -1.44
C ALA A 396 11.86 -6.67 -0.36
N VAL A 397 11.19 -6.35 0.75
CA VAL A 397 11.77 -5.64 1.89
C VAL A 397 12.85 -6.48 2.56
N ARG A 398 12.63 -7.79 2.79
CA ARG A 398 13.68 -8.66 3.35
C ARG A 398 14.89 -8.72 2.43
N ALA A 399 14.70 -8.96 1.14
CA ALA A 399 15.80 -9.01 0.18
C ALA A 399 16.58 -7.69 0.12
N ALA A 400 15.88 -6.55 0.10
CA ALA A 400 16.49 -5.22 0.06
C ALA A 400 17.31 -4.90 1.33
N ARG A 401 16.80 -5.27 2.51
CA ARG A 401 17.52 -5.14 3.80
C ARG A 401 18.78 -5.98 3.87
N GLU A 402 18.82 -7.10 3.15
CA GLU A 402 20.01 -7.97 3.03
C GLU A 402 20.94 -7.54 1.89
N GLY A 403 20.66 -6.40 1.23
CA GLY A 403 21.54 -5.73 0.27
C GLY A 403 21.23 -6.01 -1.20
N LEU A 404 20.17 -6.75 -1.53
CA LEU A 404 19.80 -7.03 -2.92
C LEU A 404 19.11 -5.81 -3.54
N ARG A 405 19.41 -5.52 -4.81
CA ARG A 405 18.62 -4.60 -5.63
C ARG A 405 17.35 -5.31 -6.09
N VAL A 406 16.20 -4.76 -5.75
CA VAL A 406 14.90 -5.37 -6.01
C VAL A 406 14.09 -4.48 -6.93
N ILE A 407 13.48 -5.08 -7.96
CA ILE A 407 12.37 -4.45 -8.67
C ILE A 407 11.08 -5.09 -8.17
N LEU A 408 10.16 -4.28 -7.66
CA LEU A 408 8.83 -4.69 -7.23
C LEU A 408 7.79 -4.05 -8.16
N THR A 409 6.84 -4.84 -8.67
CA THR A 409 5.81 -4.37 -9.59
C THR A 409 4.41 -4.89 -9.25
N ASN A 410 3.38 -4.19 -9.70
CA ASN A 410 2.00 -4.68 -9.79
C ASN A 410 1.26 -4.00 -10.95
N TYR A 411 0.04 -4.45 -11.24
CA TYR A 411 -0.72 -3.99 -12.41
C TYR A 411 -1.50 -2.68 -12.20
N HIS A 412 -1.56 -2.12 -10.98
CA HIS A 412 -2.48 -1.03 -10.65
C HIS A 412 -1.92 0.12 -9.78
N GLY A 413 -0.67 0.09 -9.32
CA GLY A 413 -0.08 1.22 -8.57
C GLY A 413 -0.24 1.19 -7.04
N HIS A 414 -1.16 0.36 -6.52
CA HIS A 414 -1.52 0.36 -5.10
C HIS A 414 -0.93 -0.86 -4.36
N PRO A 415 0.05 -0.70 -3.45
CA PRO A 415 0.64 -1.82 -2.73
C PRO A 415 -0.26 -2.31 -1.59
N GLY A 416 -0.07 -3.57 -1.18
CA GLY A 416 -0.73 -4.15 0.00
C GLY A 416 -1.87 -5.12 -0.30
N GLY A 417 -2.10 -5.46 -1.57
CA GLY A 417 -2.98 -6.54 -1.99
C GLY A 417 -4.38 -6.48 -1.37
N MET A 418 -4.86 -7.61 -0.83
CA MET A 418 -6.16 -7.70 -0.18
C MET A 418 -6.27 -6.90 1.12
N LEU A 419 -5.18 -6.68 1.86
CA LEU A 419 -5.21 -5.79 3.03
C LEU A 419 -5.57 -4.36 2.63
N ALA A 420 -5.00 -3.88 1.52
CA ALA A 420 -5.34 -2.60 0.90
C ALA A 420 -6.65 -2.65 0.08
N SER A 421 -7.22 -3.83 -0.15
CA SER A 421 -8.42 -4.04 -0.99
C SER A 421 -9.58 -4.69 -0.22
N GLY A 422 -9.71 -4.30 1.05
CA GLY A 422 -10.94 -4.53 1.80
C GLY A 422 -10.96 -5.76 2.70
N LEU A 423 -9.86 -6.50 2.88
CA LEU A 423 -9.83 -7.67 3.77
C LEU A 423 -10.36 -7.36 5.18
N GLY A 424 -9.96 -6.20 5.72
CA GLY A 424 -10.43 -5.63 6.99
C GLY A 424 -9.84 -6.25 8.26
N SER A 425 -9.06 -7.32 8.13
CA SER A 425 -8.31 -7.95 9.22
C SER A 425 -7.18 -8.79 8.66
N LEU A 426 -6.23 -9.22 9.49
CA LEU A 426 -5.13 -10.07 9.04
C LEU A 426 -5.50 -11.56 8.84
N GLU A 427 -6.71 -12.03 9.17
CA GLU A 427 -7.15 -13.43 8.95
C GLU A 427 -6.15 -14.51 9.46
N SER A 428 -6.08 -14.71 10.78
CA SER A 428 -5.22 -15.72 11.39
C SER A 428 -5.79 -16.17 12.74
N LEU A 429 -5.57 -17.43 13.13
CA LEU A 429 -5.99 -17.96 14.44
C LEU A 429 -4.95 -17.69 15.53
N TYR A 430 -3.66 -17.68 15.17
CA TYR A 430 -2.58 -17.33 16.08
C TYR A 430 -2.37 -15.82 16.14
N GLU A 431 -2.50 -15.25 17.34
CA GLU A 431 -2.38 -13.80 17.55
C GLU A 431 -0.95 -13.32 17.83
N GLY A 432 0.01 -14.24 17.99
CA GLY A 432 1.41 -13.91 18.30
C GLY A 432 2.25 -13.48 17.10
N ASN A 433 3.56 -13.41 17.32
CA ASN A 433 4.55 -12.97 16.34
C ASN A 433 4.93 -14.11 15.39
N ARG A 434 5.19 -13.80 14.12
CA ARG A 434 5.50 -14.84 13.10
C ARG A 434 6.78 -14.58 12.33
N SER A 435 6.91 -13.37 11.83
CA SER A 435 8.05 -12.96 11.00
C SER A 435 8.25 -11.45 11.13
N PRO A 436 9.49 -10.96 11.13
CA PRO A 436 9.77 -9.56 11.43
C PRO A 436 9.00 -8.54 10.60
N ILE A 437 8.76 -8.77 9.30
CA ILE A 437 8.06 -7.80 8.45
C ILE A 437 6.55 -7.83 8.70
N TYR A 438 5.96 -9.02 8.91
CA TYR A 438 4.57 -9.14 9.35
C TYR A 438 4.34 -8.44 10.70
N ASP A 439 5.24 -8.66 11.65
CA ASP A 439 5.15 -8.06 12.99
C ASP A 439 5.37 -6.54 12.95
N GLN A 440 6.25 -6.06 12.06
CA GLN A 440 6.41 -4.64 11.78
C GLN A 440 5.13 -4.01 11.21
N LEU A 441 4.55 -4.62 10.18
CA LEU A 441 3.30 -4.17 9.56
C LEU A 441 2.19 -4.03 10.62
N ARG A 442 2.00 -5.07 11.44
CA ARG A 442 1.02 -5.07 12.54
C ARG A 442 1.23 -3.95 13.53
N ARG A 443 2.45 -3.83 14.05
CA ARG A 443 2.79 -2.79 15.01
C ARG A 443 2.53 -1.40 14.43
N GLU A 444 2.92 -1.17 13.18
CA GLU A 444 2.74 0.11 12.51
C GLU A 444 1.26 0.46 12.27
N ILE A 445 0.39 -0.53 12.05
CA ILE A 445 -1.07 -0.34 11.99
C ILE A 445 -1.59 0.12 13.35
N THR A 446 -1.23 -0.58 14.42
CA THR A 446 -1.67 -0.23 15.78
C THR A 446 -1.17 1.15 16.20
N GLU A 447 0.11 1.44 15.96
CA GLU A 447 0.73 2.72 16.30
C GLU A 447 0.13 3.88 15.51
N TYR A 448 -0.32 3.66 14.26
CA TYR A 448 -1.08 4.66 13.54
C TYR A 448 -2.35 5.05 14.28
N TYR A 449 -3.18 4.07 14.65
CA TYR A 449 -4.45 4.37 15.33
C TYR A 449 -4.23 4.94 16.73
N LYS A 450 -3.19 4.50 17.43
CA LYS A 450 -2.76 5.10 18.71
C LYS A 450 -2.37 6.56 18.56
N THR A 451 -1.57 6.88 17.54
CA THR A 451 -1.06 8.24 17.31
C THR A 451 -2.16 9.18 16.82
N GLU A 452 -3.00 8.71 15.90
CA GLU A 452 -4.03 9.54 15.25
C GLU A 452 -5.24 9.77 16.15
N TYR A 453 -5.72 8.74 16.84
CA TYR A 453 -6.96 8.80 17.62
C TYR A 453 -6.74 8.81 19.14
N GLY A 454 -5.49 8.64 19.59
CA GLY A 454 -5.13 8.49 20.99
C GLY A 454 -5.14 7.04 21.47
N GLU A 455 -4.33 6.78 22.50
CA GLU A 455 -4.29 5.49 23.19
C GLU A 455 -5.66 5.15 23.79
N ASN A 456 -6.06 3.89 23.65
CA ASN A 456 -7.36 3.35 24.06
C ASN A 456 -8.60 3.96 23.37
N SER A 457 -8.44 4.73 22.30
CA SER A 457 -9.56 5.10 21.43
C SER A 457 -10.25 3.86 20.84
N PRO A 458 -11.54 3.93 20.45
CA PRO A 458 -12.22 2.81 19.79
C PRO A 458 -11.47 2.28 18.56
N GLN A 459 -10.82 3.15 17.80
CA GLN A 459 -9.99 2.82 16.65
C GLN A 459 -8.72 2.06 17.06
N HIS A 460 -7.99 2.58 18.06
CA HIS A 460 -6.82 1.89 18.60
C HIS A 460 -7.20 0.51 19.15
N LEU A 461 -8.25 0.42 19.97
CA LEU A 461 -8.73 -0.85 20.52
C LEU A 461 -9.16 -1.82 19.41
N ALA A 462 -9.86 -1.36 18.37
CA ALA A 462 -10.22 -2.21 17.24
C ALA A 462 -8.99 -2.74 16.46
N SER A 463 -7.89 -1.99 16.45
CA SER A 463 -6.62 -2.38 15.82
C SER A 463 -5.79 -3.37 16.67
N LEU A 464 -6.07 -3.50 17.97
CA LEU A 464 -5.35 -4.43 18.84
C LEU A 464 -5.77 -5.90 18.59
N PRO A 465 -4.85 -6.86 18.77
CA PRO A 465 -5.18 -8.28 18.84
C PRO A 465 -6.14 -8.55 20.02
N GLY A 466 -7.09 -9.48 19.86
CA GLY A 466 -7.94 -9.97 20.94
C GLY A 466 -9.00 -9.02 21.51
N ALA A 467 -9.01 -7.72 21.15
CA ALA A 467 -9.89 -6.70 21.75
C ALA A 467 -11.39 -6.88 21.43
N THR A 468 -11.71 -7.53 20.31
CA THR A 468 -13.04 -8.08 20.06
C THR A 468 -12.82 -9.54 19.65
N SER A 469 -13.77 -10.42 19.95
CA SER A 469 -13.67 -11.89 19.84
C SER A 469 -13.25 -12.48 18.47
N ASN A 470 -12.81 -11.66 17.51
CA ASN A 470 -12.60 -12.03 16.12
C ASN A 470 -11.44 -11.36 15.37
N THR A 471 -10.45 -10.67 15.95
CA THR A 471 -9.37 -10.08 15.10
C THR A 471 -7.94 -10.08 15.60
N ASN A 472 -7.06 -10.45 14.67
CA ASN A 472 -5.63 -10.23 14.71
C ASN A 472 -5.35 -8.78 14.22
N GLY A 473 -5.95 -7.79 14.88
CA GLY A 473 -5.94 -6.37 14.50
C GLY A 473 -6.77 -5.99 13.26
N ARG A 474 -7.69 -5.03 13.40
CA ARG A 474 -8.48 -4.45 12.29
C ARG A 474 -7.84 -3.19 11.75
N CYS A 475 -7.96 -3.00 10.44
CA CYS A 475 -7.53 -1.78 9.79
C CYS A 475 -8.46 -1.41 8.62
N GLU A 476 -8.53 -0.12 8.36
CA GLU A 476 -9.09 0.42 7.13
C GLU A 476 -8.12 0.16 5.96
N PRO A 477 -8.61 -0.19 4.77
CA PRO A 477 -7.75 -0.52 3.63
C PRO A 477 -6.78 0.58 3.23
N LYS A 478 -7.23 1.85 3.19
CA LYS A 478 -6.33 3.00 2.93
C LYS A 478 -5.16 3.11 3.92
N ILE A 479 -5.34 2.64 5.16
CA ILE A 479 -4.29 2.65 6.19
C ILE A 479 -3.31 1.51 5.96
N ALA A 480 -3.82 0.32 5.61
CA ALA A 480 -2.97 -0.80 5.21
C ALA A 480 -2.11 -0.45 3.98
N GLU A 481 -2.70 0.17 2.95
CA GLU A 481 -1.96 0.64 1.77
C GLU A 481 -0.85 1.62 2.17
N ARG A 482 -1.19 2.63 3.00
CA ARG A 482 -0.23 3.65 3.44
C ARG A 482 0.99 3.04 4.13
N ILE A 483 0.77 2.04 4.98
CA ILE A 483 1.85 1.39 5.72
C ILE A 483 2.64 0.45 4.80
N CYS A 484 1.98 -0.30 3.92
CA CYS A 484 2.64 -1.09 2.89
C CYS A 484 3.55 -0.23 1.99
N ARG A 485 3.06 0.94 1.55
CA ARG A 485 3.84 1.92 0.79
C ARG A 485 5.05 2.41 1.57
N ARG A 486 4.88 2.75 2.85
CA ARG A 486 5.99 3.16 3.72
C ARG A 486 7.05 2.07 3.87
N LEU A 487 6.66 0.80 4.00
CA LEU A 487 7.61 -0.32 4.06
C LEU A 487 8.47 -0.42 2.79
N ILE A 488 7.89 -0.14 1.63
CA ILE A 488 8.62 -0.11 0.35
C ILE A 488 9.55 1.10 0.29
N GLU A 489 9.03 2.30 0.55
CA GLU A 489 9.75 3.57 0.42
C GLU A 489 10.89 3.73 1.43
N ALA A 490 10.84 3.01 2.55
CA ALA A 490 11.92 2.97 3.54
C ALA A 490 13.18 2.26 3.01
N GLU A 491 13.08 1.46 1.93
CA GLU A 491 14.17 0.63 1.44
C GLU A 491 14.74 1.19 0.12
N PRO A 492 15.91 1.85 0.12
CA PRO A 492 16.46 2.52 -1.07
C PRO A 492 16.87 1.56 -2.19
N ASN A 493 17.00 0.26 -1.88
CA ASN A 493 17.33 -0.77 -2.86
C ASN A 493 16.09 -1.34 -3.58
N ILE A 494 14.88 -0.89 -3.23
CA ILE A 494 13.65 -1.25 -3.95
C ILE A 494 13.35 -0.17 -4.99
N THR A 495 13.28 -0.58 -6.25
CA THR A 495 12.61 0.19 -7.30
C THR A 495 11.17 -0.30 -7.42
N TYR A 496 10.21 0.51 -7.01
CA TYR A 496 8.79 0.22 -7.19
C TYR A 496 8.32 0.69 -8.56
N LEU A 497 8.25 -0.23 -9.51
CA LEU A 497 7.97 0.01 -10.93
C LEU A 497 6.53 -0.36 -11.23
N THR A 498 5.63 0.62 -11.35
CA THR A 498 4.20 0.37 -11.46
C THR A 498 3.50 1.50 -12.26
N PRO A 499 2.37 1.23 -12.95
CA PRO A 499 1.71 -0.06 -13.14
C PRO A 499 2.36 -0.87 -14.27
N TYR A 500 2.80 -2.09 -14.00
CA TYR A 500 3.36 -3.01 -14.99
C TYR A 500 2.89 -4.45 -14.78
N ILE A 501 2.51 -5.09 -15.87
CA ILE A 501 2.19 -6.53 -15.94
C ILE A 501 3.32 -7.29 -16.63
N PRO A 502 3.62 -8.54 -16.24
CA PRO A 502 4.47 -9.39 -17.06
C PRO A 502 3.72 -9.80 -18.33
N VAL A 503 4.40 -9.79 -19.48
CA VAL A 503 3.80 -10.17 -20.79
C VAL A 503 4.58 -11.25 -21.52
N SER A 504 5.88 -11.41 -21.25
CA SER A 504 6.69 -12.48 -21.82
C SER A 504 7.90 -12.81 -20.96
N VAL A 505 8.40 -14.03 -21.10
CA VAL A 505 9.58 -14.55 -20.40
C VAL A 505 10.53 -15.16 -21.43
N HIS A 506 11.81 -14.82 -21.37
CA HIS A 506 12.86 -15.51 -22.10
C HIS A 506 13.57 -16.49 -21.15
N ARG A 507 13.63 -17.77 -21.55
CA ARG A 507 14.29 -18.85 -20.79
C ARG A 507 15.46 -19.42 -21.60
N ASP A 508 16.53 -19.76 -20.89
CA ASP A 508 17.62 -20.61 -21.39
C ASP A 508 17.73 -21.84 -20.49
N GLY A 509 17.27 -23.00 -21.00
CA GLY A 509 17.14 -24.23 -20.23
C GLY A 509 16.29 -24.05 -18.95
N HIS A 510 16.91 -24.31 -17.80
CA HIS A 510 16.27 -24.23 -16.48
C HIS A 510 16.28 -22.81 -15.87
N LEU A 511 16.76 -21.80 -16.60
CA LEU A 511 16.90 -20.45 -16.08
C LEU A 511 16.04 -19.45 -16.87
N ILE A 512 15.31 -18.61 -16.14
CA ILE A 512 14.76 -17.38 -16.69
C ILE A 512 15.91 -16.38 -16.87
N GLN A 513 16.03 -15.81 -18.06
CA GLN A 513 17.02 -14.78 -18.38
C GLN A 513 16.40 -13.40 -18.25
N THR A 514 15.24 -13.20 -18.88
CA THR A 514 14.53 -11.92 -18.87
C THR A 514 13.03 -12.09 -18.69
N VAL A 515 12.41 -11.08 -18.08
CA VAL A 515 10.95 -10.90 -18.02
C VAL A 515 10.63 -9.55 -18.66
N THR A 516 9.75 -9.55 -19.64
CA THR A 516 9.23 -8.32 -20.24
C THR A 516 8.02 -7.85 -19.47
N LEU A 517 8.08 -6.62 -18.97
CA LEU A 517 7.02 -5.91 -18.31
C LEU A 517 6.37 -4.91 -19.27
N GLN A 518 5.05 -4.77 -19.24
CA GLN A 518 4.29 -3.80 -20.04
C GLN A 518 3.42 -2.91 -19.16
N SER A 519 3.38 -1.62 -19.47
CA SER A 519 2.44 -0.64 -18.93
C SER A 519 1.66 0.00 -20.06
N GLU A 520 0.39 0.34 -19.83
CA GLU A 520 -0.43 1.11 -20.77
C GLU A 520 -0.85 2.47 -20.21
N ALA A 521 -0.45 2.80 -18.98
CA ALA A 521 -0.89 4.01 -18.27
C ALA A 521 -0.54 5.32 -18.98
N GLN A 522 0.49 5.31 -19.84
CA GLN A 522 0.93 6.46 -20.64
C GLN A 522 1.16 6.06 -22.11
N GLY A 523 0.33 5.14 -22.62
CA GLY A 523 0.58 4.41 -23.87
C GLY A 523 1.38 3.13 -23.62
N VAL A 524 1.45 2.25 -24.63
CA VAL A 524 2.12 0.95 -24.52
C VAL A 524 3.62 1.16 -24.37
N HIS A 525 4.13 0.88 -23.16
CA HIS A 525 5.55 0.93 -22.82
C HIS A 525 6.00 -0.44 -22.32
N THR A 526 7.08 -0.97 -22.90
CA THR A 526 7.65 -2.26 -22.52
C THR A 526 9.07 -2.10 -21.99
N ILE A 527 9.39 -2.82 -20.92
CA ILE A 527 10.74 -2.88 -20.34
C ILE A 527 11.12 -4.35 -20.19
N GLU A 528 12.32 -4.69 -20.65
CA GLU A 528 12.90 -6.01 -20.39
C GLU A 528 13.75 -5.96 -19.11
N ILE A 529 13.45 -6.85 -18.16
CA ILE A 529 14.14 -6.96 -16.88
C ILE A 529 15.00 -8.22 -16.85
N THR A 530 16.29 -8.06 -16.57
CA THR A 530 17.21 -9.16 -16.25
C THR A 530 17.37 -9.28 -14.73
N ALA A 531 17.30 -10.50 -14.17
CA ALA A 531 17.49 -10.72 -12.75
C ALA A 531 18.17 -12.07 -12.45
N THR A 532 18.80 -12.18 -11.28
CA THR A 532 19.36 -13.47 -10.80
C THR A 532 18.30 -14.38 -10.18
N GLY A 533 17.25 -13.78 -9.60
CA GLY A 533 16.07 -14.48 -9.08
C GLY A 533 14.78 -13.80 -9.52
N PHE A 534 13.74 -14.60 -9.68
CA PHE A 534 12.39 -14.15 -10.04
C PHE A 534 11.40 -14.69 -9.02
N ALA A 535 10.43 -13.88 -8.64
CA ALA A 535 9.35 -14.28 -7.73
C ALA A 535 7.98 -13.91 -8.29
N ASP A 536 7.07 -14.88 -8.28
CA ASP A 536 5.66 -14.66 -8.56
C ASP A 536 4.86 -14.54 -7.26
N CYS A 537 4.59 -13.30 -6.87
CA CYS A 537 3.81 -12.92 -5.71
C CYS A 537 2.42 -12.37 -6.08
N THR A 538 1.90 -12.73 -7.26
CA THR A 538 0.52 -12.44 -7.67
C THR A 538 -0.46 -13.46 -7.07
N TYR A 539 -1.73 -13.09 -6.92
CA TYR A 539 -2.75 -14.05 -6.46
C TYR A 539 -3.12 -15.07 -7.55
N GLU A 540 -2.87 -14.73 -8.82
CA GLU A 540 -3.27 -15.51 -10.00
C GLU A 540 -2.19 -16.47 -10.52
N GLY A 541 -0.92 -16.21 -10.19
CA GLY A 541 0.23 -16.94 -10.72
C GLY A 541 0.54 -16.54 -12.17
N ASP A 542 0.52 -15.25 -12.48
CA ASP A 542 0.65 -14.75 -13.85
C ASP A 542 2.08 -14.91 -14.40
N LEU A 543 3.11 -14.64 -13.60
CA LEU A 543 4.49 -14.88 -14.03
C LEU A 543 4.74 -16.39 -14.17
N LEU A 544 4.26 -17.19 -13.22
CA LEU A 544 4.29 -18.65 -13.24
C LEU A 544 3.71 -19.17 -14.57
N ALA A 545 2.52 -18.68 -14.96
CA ALA A 545 1.87 -19.09 -16.20
C ALA A 545 2.72 -18.77 -17.44
N LEU A 546 3.29 -17.55 -17.50
CA LEU A 546 4.10 -17.09 -18.63
C LEU A 546 5.41 -17.88 -18.79
N THR A 547 5.93 -18.47 -17.71
CA THR A 547 7.11 -19.32 -17.82
C THR A 547 6.83 -20.65 -18.53
N GLY A 548 5.58 -21.11 -18.59
CA GLY A 548 5.21 -22.43 -19.08
C GLY A 548 5.49 -23.58 -18.10
N THR A 549 5.87 -23.29 -16.85
CA THR A 549 6.05 -24.32 -15.80
C THR A 549 4.72 -25.06 -15.52
N PRO A 550 4.75 -26.38 -15.30
CA PRO A 550 3.57 -27.16 -14.95
C PRO A 550 2.85 -26.64 -13.70
N HIS A 551 1.54 -26.48 -13.80
CA HIS A 551 0.65 -26.04 -12.73
C HIS A 551 -0.73 -26.69 -12.89
N THR A 552 -1.50 -26.74 -11.80
CA THR A 552 -2.88 -27.23 -11.79
C THR A 552 -3.86 -26.07 -11.56
N ILE A 553 -5.08 -26.26 -12.05
CA ILE A 553 -6.24 -25.39 -11.81
C ILE A 553 -7.42 -26.32 -11.53
N GLY A 554 -8.23 -25.98 -10.53
CA GLY A 554 -9.42 -26.76 -10.16
C GLY A 554 -9.15 -27.81 -9.10
N ARG A 555 -9.96 -28.86 -9.06
CA ARG A 555 -9.95 -29.89 -8.02
C ARG A 555 -9.31 -31.18 -8.51
N GLU A 556 -8.35 -31.69 -7.75
CA GLU A 556 -7.80 -33.02 -7.99
C GLU A 556 -8.82 -34.11 -7.58
N PRO A 557 -8.86 -35.27 -8.26
CA PRO A 557 -9.69 -36.39 -7.83
C PRO A 557 -9.14 -36.99 -6.52
N ARG A 558 -10.03 -37.56 -5.70
CA ARG A 558 -9.68 -38.27 -4.45
C ARG A 558 -8.56 -39.29 -4.63
N THR A 559 -8.54 -39.97 -5.77
CA THR A 559 -7.54 -41.01 -6.11
C THR A 559 -6.14 -40.47 -6.41
N ALA A 560 -5.96 -39.17 -6.65
CA ALA A 560 -4.65 -38.59 -6.95
C ALA A 560 -3.71 -38.62 -5.74
N TYR A 561 -4.24 -38.28 -4.55
CA TYR A 561 -3.45 -38.15 -3.32
C TYR A 561 -4.10 -38.87 -2.12
N ASN A 562 -5.17 -39.63 -2.35
CA ASN A 562 -5.98 -40.28 -1.31
C ASN A 562 -6.49 -39.31 -0.23
N GLU A 563 -6.83 -38.08 -0.62
CA GLU A 563 -7.38 -37.07 0.28
C GLU A 563 -8.89 -37.26 0.41
N PRO A 564 -9.43 -37.55 1.61
CA PRO A 564 -10.86 -37.85 1.77
C PRO A 564 -11.78 -36.76 1.21
N HIS A 565 -11.35 -35.49 1.30
CA HIS A 565 -12.11 -34.30 0.92
C HIS A 565 -11.80 -33.78 -0.49
N ALA A 566 -10.97 -34.48 -1.28
CA ALA A 566 -10.68 -34.07 -2.65
C ALA A 566 -11.83 -34.39 -3.62
N GLY A 567 -11.85 -33.64 -4.72
CA GLY A 567 -12.84 -33.72 -5.79
C GLY A 567 -14.21 -33.12 -5.42
N ARG A 568 -15.24 -33.61 -6.10
CA ARG A 568 -16.64 -33.23 -5.86
C ARG A 568 -17.15 -33.83 -4.56
N ILE A 569 -17.29 -32.97 -3.55
CA ILE A 569 -17.72 -33.33 -2.20
C ILE A 569 -18.90 -32.49 -1.73
N TYR A 570 -19.77 -33.13 -0.95
CA TYR A 570 -20.91 -32.50 -0.28
C TYR A 570 -20.79 -32.73 1.22
N LEU A 571 -20.87 -31.66 1.99
CA LEU A 571 -20.82 -31.70 3.45
C LEU A 571 -22.15 -31.20 4.03
N HIS A 572 -22.51 -31.72 5.20
CA HIS A 572 -23.71 -31.28 5.91
C HIS A 572 -23.69 -29.77 6.21
N SER A 573 -24.84 -29.12 6.00
CA SER A 573 -25.05 -27.68 6.19
C SER A 573 -25.14 -27.22 7.65
N ARG A 574 -25.26 -28.15 8.60
CA ARG A 574 -25.32 -27.89 10.05
C ARG A 574 -24.50 -28.94 10.79
N SER A 575 -23.92 -28.56 11.94
CA SER A 575 -23.36 -29.54 12.88
C SER A 575 -24.50 -30.49 13.29
N ILE A 576 -24.38 -31.76 12.93
CA ILE A 576 -25.14 -32.86 13.55
C ILE A 576 -24.55 -33.00 14.96
N PRO A 577 -25.33 -33.24 16.04
CA PRO A 577 -24.84 -33.14 17.43
C PRO A 577 -23.42 -33.68 17.59
N ASP A 578 -22.56 -32.87 18.21
CA ASP A 578 -21.12 -33.05 18.18
C ASP A 578 -20.74 -34.48 18.58
N PRO A 579 -20.15 -35.28 17.67
CA PRO A 579 -19.48 -36.50 18.11
C PRO A 579 -18.41 -36.12 19.13
N ALA A 580 -18.09 -37.03 20.06
CA ALA A 580 -16.94 -36.81 20.94
C ALA A 580 -15.71 -36.44 20.09
N PRO A 581 -14.95 -35.40 20.47
CA PRO A 581 -13.83 -34.94 19.65
C PRO A 581 -12.88 -36.09 19.39
N ASP A 582 -12.50 -36.26 18.13
CA ASP A 582 -11.45 -37.19 17.77
C ASP A 582 -10.10 -36.69 18.32
N ARG A 583 -9.03 -37.44 18.10
CA ARG A 583 -7.71 -37.07 18.63
C ARG A 583 -7.24 -35.70 18.11
N ASN A 584 -7.55 -35.34 16.87
CA ASN A 584 -7.22 -34.01 16.34
C ASN A 584 -8.02 -32.93 17.08
N GLY A 585 -9.33 -33.14 17.30
CA GLY A 585 -10.17 -32.20 18.05
C GLY A 585 -9.73 -32.02 19.50
N ALA A 586 -9.28 -33.09 20.14
CA ALA A 586 -8.73 -33.04 21.50
C ALA A 586 -7.43 -32.22 21.55
N ILE A 587 -6.53 -32.40 20.58
CA ILE A 587 -5.30 -31.59 20.45
C ILE A 587 -5.65 -30.14 20.12
N GLN A 588 -6.55 -29.90 19.17
CA GLN A 588 -6.94 -28.56 18.75
C GLN A 588 -7.41 -27.73 19.94
N ALA A 589 -8.14 -28.33 20.88
CA ALA A 589 -8.62 -27.68 22.09
C ALA A 589 -7.51 -27.27 23.09
N THR A 590 -6.28 -27.79 22.96
CA THR A 590 -5.13 -27.40 23.80
C THR A 590 -4.28 -26.29 23.17
N LEU A 591 -4.43 -26.02 21.88
CA LEU A 591 -3.63 -25.03 21.16
C LEU A 591 -4.01 -23.62 21.59
N LYS A 592 -3.02 -22.74 21.78
CA LYS A 592 -3.21 -21.30 22.01
C LYS A 592 -3.54 -20.57 20.70
N LEU A 593 -4.59 -21.02 20.06
CA LEU A 593 -5.16 -20.50 18.83
C LEU A 593 -6.59 -20.07 19.09
N ARG A 594 -7.15 -19.23 18.21
CA ARG A 594 -8.58 -19.01 18.23
C ARG A 594 -9.33 -20.27 17.79
N HIS A 595 -10.31 -20.70 18.59
CA HIS A 595 -11.13 -21.86 18.27
C HIS A 595 -12.44 -21.47 17.59
N HIS A 596 -12.79 -22.21 16.55
CA HIS A 596 -14.12 -22.24 15.96
C HIS A 596 -14.68 -23.64 16.16
N TYR A 597 -15.98 -23.76 16.45
CA TYR A 597 -16.61 -25.04 16.78
C TYR A 597 -17.59 -25.44 15.69
N PHE A 598 -17.06 -25.97 14.59
CA PHE A 598 -17.83 -26.55 13.49
C PHE A 598 -17.29 -27.92 13.13
N HIS A 599 -18.16 -28.93 13.20
CA HIS A 599 -17.89 -30.28 12.72
C HIS A 599 -18.70 -30.55 11.45
N GLN A 600 -18.01 -30.95 10.37
CA GLN A 600 -18.62 -31.31 9.10
C GLN A 600 -18.24 -32.72 8.70
N THR A 601 -19.21 -33.48 8.20
CA THR A 601 -19.05 -34.86 7.73
C THR A 601 -19.41 -34.98 6.25
N ILE A 602 -18.69 -35.87 5.56
CA ILE A 602 -18.88 -36.14 4.14
C ILE A 602 -20.18 -36.91 3.90
N LEU A 603 -21.02 -36.38 3.01
CA LEU A 603 -22.25 -37.04 2.58
C LEU A 603 -21.96 -38.16 1.57
N PRO A 604 -22.73 -39.27 1.59
CA PRO A 604 -22.56 -40.38 0.65
C PRO A 604 -22.65 -40.01 -0.84
N ALA A 605 -23.31 -38.89 -1.16
CA ALA A 605 -23.42 -38.39 -2.54
C ALA A 605 -22.11 -37.79 -3.10
N SER A 606 -21.06 -37.68 -2.28
CA SER A 606 -19.74 -37.17 -2.69
C SER A 606 -19.04 -38.18 -3.60
N THR A 607 -18.74 -37.80 -4.84
CA THR A 607 -18.09 -38.70 -5.81
C THR A 607 -16.57 -38.73 -5.63
N GLY A 608 -15.97 -37.59 -5.24
CA GLY A 608 -14.52 -37.42 -5.21
C GLY A 608 -13.87 -37.35 -6.59
N GLU A 609 -14.65 -37.15 -7.64
CA GLU A 609 -14.13 -36.89 -8.99
C GLU A 609 -13.55 -35.48 -9.05
N GLY A 610 -12.40 -35.32 -9.71
CA GLY A 610 -11.78 -34.02 -9.96
C GLY A 610 -12.44 -33.28 -11.11
N ASP A 611 -12.23 -31.96 -11.18
CA ASP A 611 -12.67 -31.11 -12.28
C ASP A 611 -11.88 -29.78 -12.35
N GLY A 612 -12.22 -28.90 -13.30
CA GLY A 612 -11.56 -27.60 -13.48
C GLY A 612 -12.16 -26.45 -12.65
N HIS A 613 -13.09 -26.70 -11.73
CA HIS A 613 -13.74 -25.63 -10.96
C HIS A 613 -12.91 -25.22 -9.75
N VAL A 614 -12.86 -23.91 -9.50
CA VAL A 614 -12.15 -23.31 -8.36
C VAL A 614 -13.11 -22.58 -7.42
N GLN A 615 -12.65 -22.26 -6.22
CA GLN A 615 -13.43 -21.56 -5.20
C GLN A 615 -13.94 -20.18 -5.64
N ALA A 616 -15.22 -19.90 -5.36
CA ALA A 616 -15.86 -18.63 -5.68
C ALA A 616 -15.16 -17.41 -5.04
N CYS A 617 -14.97 -16.38 -5.88
CA CYS A 617 -14.27 -15.15 -5.54
C CYS A 617 -15.27 -13.99 -5.38
N ASN A 618 -14.84 -12.87 -4.79
CA ASN A 618 -15.69 -11.69 -4.58
C ASN A 618 -14.87 -10.40 -4.41
N TYR A 619 -15.54 -9.24 -4.43
CA TYR A 619 -14.97 -8.03 -3.82
C TYR A 619 -15.20 -8.04 -2.31
N ARG A 620 -14.24 -7.53 -1.56
CA ARG A 620 -14.40 -7.24 -0.13
C ARG A 620 -14.71 -5.75 0.04
N THR A 621 -15.97 -5.38 -0.17
CA THR A 621 -16.38 -3.97 -0.26
C THR A 621 -16.44 -3.34 1.12
N ILE A 622 -15.92 -2.12 1.28
CA ILE A 622 -16.05 -1.38 2.53
C ILE A 622 -17.37 -0.62 2.57
N LEU A 623 -18.18 -0.92 3.58
CA LEU A 623 -19.41 -0.19 3.87
C LEU A 623 -19.25 0.66 5.12
N THR A 624 -20.01 1.74 5.20
CA THR A 624 -20.12 2.61 6.37
C THR A 624 -21.56 3.03 6.61
N ASN A 625 -21.89 3.28 7.88
CA ASN A 625 -23.15 3.90 8.27
C ASN A 625 -23.01 5.37 8.67
N ASP A 626 -21.83 5.99 8.53
CA ASP A 626 -21.65 7.43 8.73
C ASP A 626 -22.27 8.19 7.55
N PRO A 627 -23.34 8.99 7.75
CA PRO A 627 -24.00 9.72 6.67
C PRO A 627 -23.07 10.66 5.88
N ALA A 628 -22.02 11.21 6.51
CA ALA A 628 -21.06 12.09 5.85
C ALA A 628 -20.10 11.32 4.92
N ASN A 629 -19.83 10.05 5.24
CA ASN A 629 -18.92 9.18 4.51
C ASN A 629 -19.64 8.13 3.63
N ARG A 630 -20.97 8.11 3.63
CA ARG A 630 -21.77 7.08 2.95
C ARG A 630 -22.15 7.48 1.53
N ILE A 631 -22.05 6.51 0.61
CA ILE A 631 -22.59 6.56 -0.74
C ILE A 631 -23.61 5.43 -0.89
N LEU A 632 -24.83 5.77 -1.31
CA LEU A 632 -25.88 4.78 -1.56
C LEU A 632 -25.78 4.29 -3.02
N PRO A 633 -26.03 2.99 -3.28
CA PRO A 633 -26.05 2.49 -4.64
C PRO A 633 -27.25 3.05 -5.41
N GLU A 634 -27.06 3.31 -6.70
CA GLU A 634 -28.16 3.60 -7.62
C GLU A 634 -28.87 2.31 -8.03
N ARG A 635 -30.12 2.42 -8.49
CA ARG A 635 -30.85 1.28 -9.07
C ARG A 635 -30.14 0.85 -10.37
N PRO A 636 -29.71 -0.42 -10.50
CA PRO A 636 -29.13 -0.92 -11.75
C PRO A 636 -30.08 -0.75 -12.96
N ALA A 637 -29.52 -0.49 -14.14
CA ALA A 637 -30.32 -0.29 -15.36
C ALA A 637 -31.08 -1.56 -15.78
N ASP A 638 -30.46 -2.72 -15.58
CA ASP A 638 -30.96 -4.08 -15.87
C ASP A 638 -31.49 -4.78 -14.61
N TYR A 639 -32.02 -4.02 -13.66
CA TYR A 639 -32.41 -4.53 -12.35
C TYR A 639 -33.48 -5.63 -12.40
N ASP A 640 -33.09 -6.86 -12.07
CA ASP A 640 -33.98 -8.00 -11.81
C ASP A 640 -33.86 -8.46 -10.34
N PRO A 641 -34.87 -8.23 -9.47
CA PRO A 641 -34.82 -8.67 -8.08
C PRO A 641 -34.72 -10.20 -7.93
N ALA A 642 -35.21 -10.99 -8.90
CA ALA A 642 -35.13 -12.45 -8.85
C ALA A 642 -33.69 -12.96 -9.05
N HIS A 643 -32.84 -12.20 -9.75
CA HIS A 643 -31.41 -12.47 -9.84
C HIS A 643 -30.73 -12.28 -8.47
N TYR A 644 -30.92 -11.12 -7.83
CA TYR A 644 -30.27 -10.80 -6.55
C TYR A 644 -30.79 -11.64 -5.38
N ALA A 645 -32.04 -12.11 -5.43
CA ALA A 645 -32.63 -12.99 -4.42
C ALA A 645 -31.86 -14.32 -4.24
N LYS A 646 -31.03 -14.72 -5.21
CA LYS A 646 -30.24 -15.96 -5.18
C LYS A 646 -28.85 -15.77 -4.57
N LEU A 647 -28.40 -14.53 -4.37
CA LEU A 647 -27.04 -14.23 -3.92
C LEU A 647 -26.93 -14.21 -2.39
N GLU A 648 -25.83 -14.76 -1.86
CA GLU A 648 -25.51 -14.68 -0.44
C GLU A 648 -25.05 -13.28 -0.05
N TYR A 649 -25.48 -12.79 1.12
CA TYR A 649 -25.13 -11.44 1.59
C TYR A 649 -24.67 -11.35 3.07
N THR A 650 -24.69 -12.45 3.82
CA THR A 650 -24.59 -12.39 5.30
C THR A 650 -23.17 -12.23 5.84
N SER A 651 -22.14 -12.67 5.09
CA SER A 651 -20.74 -12.70 5.53
C SER A 651 -20.10 -11.29 5.58
N ARG A 652 -19.67 -10.85 6.77
CA ARG A 652 -19.15 -9.51 7.06
C ARG A 652 -18.08 -9.56 8.14
N VAL A 653 -16.99 -8.81 7.99
CA VAL A 653 -16.09 -8.45 9.10
C VAL A 653 -16.66 -7.18 9.74
N ARG A 654 -17.21 -7.32 10.96
CA ARG A 654 -17.88 -6.22 11.67
C ARG A 654 -16.87 -5.32 12.38
N ALA A 655 -17.22 -4.05 12.52
CA ALA A 655 -16.54 -3.04 13.33
C ALA A 655 -15.05 -2.83 12.99
N LEU A 656 -14.78 -2.41 11.76
CA LEU A 656 -13.52 -1.73 11.42
C LEU A 656 -13.50 -0.33 12.07
N PRO A 657 -12.31 0.26 12.26
CA PRO A 657 -12.18 1.66 12.68
C PRO A 657 -13.08 2.61 11.87
N ASN A 658 -13.56 3.67 12.52
CA ASN A 658 -14.38 4.73 11.91
C ASN A 658 -15.72 4.27 11.33
N ASN A 659 -16.47 3.43 12.07
CA ASN A 659 -17.82 3.00 11.72
C ASN A 659 -17.90 2.34 10.33
N LYS A 660 -16.91 1.49 10.03
CA LYS A 660 -16.80 0.75 8.78
C LYS A 660 -16.95 -0.75 9.00
N ILE A 661 -17.25 -1.45 7.93
CA ILE A 661 -17.27 -2.91 7.86
C ILE A 661 -16.67 -3.37 6.53
N SER A 662 -16.08 -4.56 6.51
CA SER A 662 -15.75 -5.24 5.26
C SER A 662 -16.86 -6.25 4.93
N TRP A 663 -17.44 -6.11 3.74
CA TRP A 663 -18.51 -6.97 3.24
C TRP A 663 -17.93 -8.01 2.30
N ASN A 664 -17.92 -9.28 2.72
CA ASN A 664 -17.29 -10.39 2.02
C ASN A 664 -18.26 -11.07 1.04
N ARG A 665 -19.11 -10.30 0.34
CA ARG A 665 -20.18 -10.75 -0.56
C ARG A 665 -20.56 -9.64 -1.55
N PRO A 666 -21.25 -9.97 -2.68
CA PRO A 666 -21.65 -11.30 -3.16
C PRO A 666 -20.51 -12.11 -3.78
N GLN A 667 -20.72 -13.42 -3.87
CA GLN A 667 -19.93 -14.32 -4.70
C GLN A 667 -20.74 -14.67 -5.95
N LEU A 668 -20.15 -14.54 -7.14
CA LEU A 668 -20.75 -15.06 -8.38
C LEU A 668 -20.10 -16.39 -8.72
N ILE A 669 -20.77 -17.48 -8.37
CA ILE A 669 -20.25 -18.83 -8.55
C ILE A 669 -20.25 -19.19 -10.04
N GLY A 670 -19.08 -19.54 -10.57
CA GLY A 670 -18.80 -19.98 -11.94
C GLY A 670 -17.78 -19.11 -12.65
N LEU A 671 -17.90 -17.78 -12.55
CA LEU A 671 -17.06 -16.82 -13.29
C LEU A 671 -15.58 -16.82 -12.86
N GLN A 672 -15.28 -17.26 -11.63
CA GLN A 672 -13.92 -17.33 -11.12
C GLN A 672 -13.02 -18.29 -11.91
N THR A 673 -13.59 -19.36 -12.51
CA THR A 673 -12.81 -20.34 -13.28
C THR A 673 -12.29 -19.70 -14.55
N ASP A 674 -13.15 -18.95 -15.25
CA ASP A 674 -12.76 -18.22 -16.45
C ASP A 674 -11.77 -17.09 -16.13
N TYR A 675 -11.92 -16.41 -14.98
CA TYR A 675 -11.04 -15.31 -14.56
C TYR A 675 -9.56 -15.70 -14.52
N ILE A 676 -9.26 -16.90 -14.00
CA ILE A 676 -7.87 -17.35 -13.80
C ILE A 676 -7.12 -17.43 -15.13
N ILE A 677 -7.76 -18.01 -16.15
CA ILE A 677 -7.15 -18.28 -17.48
C ILE A 677 -7.44 -17.19 -18.53
N ALA A 678 -8.26 -16.20 -18.18
CA ALA A 678 -8.65 -15.11 -19.06
C ALA A 678 -7.48 -14.18 -19.43
N THR A 679 -7.63 -13.51 -20.58
CA THR A 679 -6.83 -12.32 -20.91
C THR A 679 -7.20 -11.15 -19.99
N TRP A 680 -6.40 -10.09 -19.96
CA TRP A 680 -6.69 -8.90 -19.15
C TRP A 680 -8.03 -8.24 -19.50
N GLU A 681 -8.40 -8.21 -20.79
CA GLU A 681 -9.70 -7.70 -21.24
C GLU A 681 -10.84 -8.55 -20.67
N LYS A 682 -10.72 -9.87 -20.74
CA LYS A 682 -11.75 -10.77 -20.22
C LYS A 682 -11.81 -10.75 -18.69
N ARG A 683 -10.67 -10.59 -18.01
CA ARG A 683 -10.64 -10.34 -16.55
C ARG A 683 -11.41 -9.07 -16.22
N ALA A 684 -11.18 -7.97 -16.93
CA ALA A 684 -11.91 -6.71 -16.70
C ALA A 684 -13.43 -6.89 -16.79
N GLU A 685 -13.93 -7.62 -17.79
CA GLU A 685 -15.37 -7.94 -17.91
C GLU A 685 -15.91 -8.72 -16.69
N ILE A 686 -15.18 -9.75 -16.24
CA ILE A 686 -15.59 -10.59 -15.10
C ILE A 686 -15.57 -9.78 -13.81
N LEU A 687 -14.55 -8.95 -13.64
CA LEU A 687 -14.42 -8.06 -12.51
C LEU A 687 -15.62 -7.09 -12.50
N ASP A 688 -15.97 -6.48 -13.63
CA ASP A 688 -17.13 -5.57 -13.75
C ASP A 688 -18.45 -6.26 -13.41
N ALA A 689 -18.64 -7.51 -13.82
CA ALA A 689 -19.80 -8.31 -13.44
C ALA A 689 -19.91 -8.47 -11.91
N HIS A 690 -18.80 -8.73 -11.21
CA HIS A 690 -18.79 -8.82 -9.74
C HIS A 690 -19.08 -7.48 -9.07
N TRP A 691 -18.55 -6.39 -9.62
CA TRP A 691 -18.80 -5.06 -9.07
C TRP A 691 -20.26 -4.64 -9.25
N ASN A 692 -20.83 -4.85 -10.44
CA ASN A 692 -22.24 -4.61 -10.70
C ASN A 692 -23.15 -5.46 -9.80
N ALA A 693 -22.81 -6.74 -9.59
CA ALA A 693 -23.54 -7.60 -8.65
C ALA A 693 -23.46 -7.09 -7.20
N THR A 694 -22.31 -6.52 -6.80
CA THR A 694 -22.14 -5.93 -5.47
C THR A 694 -23.06 -4.74 -5.26
N LEU A 695 -23.07 -3.80 -6.20
CA LEU A 695 -23.92 -2.61 -6.17
C LEU A 695 -25.40 -2.98 -6.22
N GLY A 696 -25.78 -3.86 -7.14
CA GLY A 696 -27.16 -4.30 -7.31
C GLY A 696 -27.69 -5.11 -6.12
N LEU A 697 -26.85 -5.95 -5.49
CA LEU A 697 -27.23 -6.67 -4.28
C LEU A 697 -27.43 -5.71 -3.10
N LEU A 698 -26.56 -4.71 -2.94
CA LEU A 698 -26.73 -3.69 -1.89
C LEU A 698 -28.07 -2.94 -2.07
N TYR A 699 -28.38 -2.54 -3.31
CA TYR A 699 -29.68 -1.92 -3.63
C TYR A 699 -30.85 -2.87 -3.31
N TYR A 700 -30.79 -4.13 -3.76
CA TYR A 700 -31.84 -5.12 -3.48
C TYR A 700 -32.11 -5.28 -1.99
N LEU A 701 -31.06 -5.35 -1.15
CA LEU A 701 -31.19 -5.47 0.31
C LEU A 701 -31.84 -4.24 0.96
N GLN A 702 -31.62 -3.05 0.40
CA GLN A 702 -32.21 -1.79 0.88
C GLN A 702 -33.69 -1.64 0.51
N HIS A 703 -34.09 -2.20 -0.63
CA HIS A 703 -35.37 -1.90 -1.28
C HIS A 703 -36.35 -3.07 -1.33
N ASP A 704 -35.93 -4.23 -1.84
CA ASP A 704 -36.86 -5.26 -2.32
C ASP A 704 -36.71 -6.62 -1.64
N ALA A 705 -35.57 -6.88 -0.97
CA ALA A 705 -35.31 -8.15 -0.29
C ALA A 705 -36.35 -8.45 0.81
N PRO A 706 -36.81 -9.69 1.00
CA PRO A 706 -37.80 -10.07 2.01
C PRO A 706 -37.18 -10.15 3.42
N LEU A 707 -36.68 -9.02 3.92
CA LEU A 707 -36.00 -8.91 5.21
C LEU A 707 -36.95 -8.51 6.35
N SER A 708 -36.54 -8.83 7.57
CA SER A 708 -37.16 -8.27 8.79
C SER A 708 -37.07 -6.73 8.78
N PRO A 709 -37.97 -6.00 9.48
CA PRO A 709 -37.88 -4.55 9.58
C PRO A 709 -36.52 -4.06 10.11
N GLU A 710 -35.94 -4.78 11.07
CA GLU A 710 -34.63 -4.49 11.67
C GLU A 710 -33.50 -4.67 10.66
N ASP A 711 -33.42 -5.81 9.97
CA ASP A 711 -32.40 -6.07 8.96
C ASP A 711 -32.48 -5.06 7.81
N ARG A 712 -33.70 -4.73 7.36
CA ARG A 712 -33.90 -3.74 6.29
C ARG A 712 -33.45 -2.35 6.74
N ALA A 713 -33.75 -1.95 7.97
CA ALA A 713 -33.28 -0.68 8.53
C ALA A 713 -31.75 -0.64 8.53
N TRP A 714 -31.10 -1.72 8.99
CA TRP A 714 -29.65 -1.84 8.97
C TRP A 714 -29.07 -1.67 7.57
N TRP A 715 -29.61 -2.34 6.54
CA TRP A 715 -29.10 -2.19 5.16
C TRP A 715 -29.31 -0.79 4.60
N ARG A 716 -30.43 -0.13 4.92
CA ARG A 716 -30.69 1.28 4.53
C ARG A 716 -29.76 2.27 5.23
N GLU A 717 -29.25 1.91 6.39
CA GLU A 717 -28.26 2.69 7.12
C GLU A 717 -26.84 2.53 6.56
N HIS A 718 -26.55 1.47 5.81
CA HIS A 718 -25.20 1.22 5.29
C HIS A 718 -25.09 1.55 3.79
N GLY A 719 -23.96 2.10 3.39
CA GLY A 719 -23.60 2.33 1.99
C GLY A 719 -22.10 2.23 1.80
N ILE A 720 -21.62 2.42 0.58
CA ILE A 720 -20.19 2.36 0.24
C ILE A 720 -19.44 3.49 0.97
N ALA A 721 -18.26 3.20 1.50
CA ALA A 721 -17.41 4.20 2.13
C ALA A 721 -16.78 5.13 1.07
N ARG A 722 -17.08 6.42 1.16
CA ARG A 722 -16.62 7.46 0.23
C ARG A 722 -15.11 7.67 0.28
N ASP A 723 -14.50 7.45 1.44
CA ASP A 723 -13.09 7.67 1.69
C ASP A 723 -12.19 6.45 1.45
N GLU A 724 -12.75 5.34 0.97
CA GLU A 724 -12.00 4.15 0.57
C GLU A 724 -12.03 4.00 -0.96
N HIS A 725 -10.88 3.64 -1.54
CA HIS A 725 -10.70 3.37 -2.98
C HIS A 725 -11.28 4.46 -3.89
N ALA A 726 -11.19 5.71 -3.47
CA ALA A 726 -11.95 6.80 -4.06
C ALA A 726 -11.50 7.11 -5.52
N ASP A 727 -10.25 6.79 -5.84
CA ASP A 727 -9.64 6.74 -7.18
C ASP A 727 -10.11 5.62 -8.07
N ASN A 728 -10.56 4.54 -7.48
CA ASN A 728 -11.12 3.42 -8.22
C ASN A 728 -12.64 3.38 -8.12
N LYS A 729 -13.30 4.56 -8.06
CA LYS A 729 -14.77 4.68 -7.97
C LYS A 729 -15.35 3.88 -6.78
N HIS A 730 -14.61 3.84 -5.66
CA HIS A 730 -14.93 3.13 -4.42
C HIS A 730 -14.94 1.60 -4.54
N ARG A 731 -14.37 1.07 -5.61
CA ARG A 731 -14.16 -0.36 -5.82
C ARG A 731 -12.79 -0.77 -5.30
N PRO A 732 -12.67 -1.84 -4.49
CA PRO A 732 -11.36 -2.34 -4.09
C PRO A 732 -10.45 -2.62 -5.30
N TYR A 733 -9.14 -2.35 -5.17
CA TYR A 733 -8.20 -2.53 -6.29
C TYR A 733 -8.04 -4.00 -6.66
N GLU A 734 -7.86 -4.87 -5.66
CA GLU A 734 -7.73 -6.30 -5.86
C GLU A 734 -9.07 -7.02 -5.79
N TYR A 735 -9.16 -8.07 -6.60
CA TYR A 735 -10.23 -9.05 -6.55
C TYR A 735 -9.85 -10.15 -5.55
N TYR A 736 -10.79 -10.56 -4.68
CA TYR A 736 -10.48 -11.55 -3.66
C TYR A 736 -10.45 -12.96 -4.25
N VAL A 737 -9.34 -13.26 -4.92
CA VAL A 737 -9.02 -14.56 -5.49
C VAL A 737 -8.74 -15.52 -4.34
N ARG A 738 -9.59 -16.54 -4.22
CA ARG A 738 -9.42 -17.57 -3.17
C ARG A 738 -8.53 -18.70 -3.63
N GLU A 739 -8.55 -19.02 -4.91
CA GLU A 739 -7.80 -20.10 -5.51
C GLU A 739 -7.58 -19.75 -6.97
N ALA A 740 -6.35 -19.95 -7.44
CA ALA A 740 -5.97 -19.74 -8.82
C ALA A 740 -5.10 -20.91 -9.29
N ARG A 741 -4.08 -20.63 -10.11
CA ARG A 741 -3.05 -21.60 -10.46
C ARG A 741 -2.30 -22.04 -9.21
N ARG A 742 -2.01 -23.33 -9.13
CA ARG A 742 -1.12 -23.90 -8.12
C ARG A 742 0.05 -24.57 -8.81
N LEU A 743 1.26 -24.17 -8.46
CA LEU A 743 2.49 -24.75 -8.98
C LEU A 743 2.48 -26.28 -8.83
N THR A 744 2.98 -27.02 -9.82
CA THR A 744 3.41 -28.42 -9.60
C THR A 744 4.89 -28.43 -9.24
N GLY A 745 5.17 -28.26 -7.96
CA GLY A 745 6.51 -28.02 -7.42
C GLY A 745 7.28 -29.29 -7.07
N ARG A 746 8.46 -29.13 -6.48
CA ARG A 746 9.32 -30.24 -6.04
C ARG A 746 8.75 -31.01 -4.84
N ALA A 747 7.82 -30.41 -4.11
CA ALA A 747 6.95 -31.06 -3.12
C ALA A 747 5.53 -30.51 -3.30
N ILE A 748 4.52 -31.26 -2.86
CA ILE A 748 3.11 -30.85 -2.91
C ILE A 748 2.57 -30.96 -1.50
N VAL A 749 1.98 -29.87 -0.99
CA VAL A 749 1.27 -29.87 0.30
C VAL A 749 -0.14 -30.42 0.08
N THR A 750 -0.56 -31.36 0.93
CA THR A 750 -1.83 -32.10 0.82
C THR A 750 -2.62 -32.00 2.12
N GLN A 751 -3.87 -32.46 2.11
CA GLN A 751 -4.72 -32.60 3.30
C GLN A 751 -4.02 -33.38 4.43
N HIS A 752 -3.16 -34.34 4.09
CA HIS A 752 -2.48 -35.18 5.08
C HIS A 752 -1.48 -34.39 5.93
N ASP A 753 -1.00 -33.26 5.44
CA ASP A 753 -0.08 -32.37 6.17
C ASP A 753 -0.77 -31.57 7.30
N PHE A 754 -2.08 -31.70 7.43
CA PHE A 754 -2.91 -30.96 8.39
C PHE A 754 -3.60 -31.86 9.43
N HIS A 755 -3.35 -33.17 9.38
CA HIS A 755 -3.98 -34.13 10.28
C HIS A 755 -2.89 -34.97 10.95
N LEU A 756 -3.16 -35.42 12.17
CA LEU A 756 -2.34 -36.46 12.76
C LEU A 756 -2.41 -37.74 11.92
N ALA A 757 -1.27 -38.41 11.71
CA ALA A 757 -1.24 -39.70 11.05
C ALA A 757 -2.14 -40.72 11.78
N PRO A 758 -2.94 -41.54 11.07
CA PRO A 758 -3.86 -42.48 11.71
C PRO A 758 -3.19 -43.47 12.68
N ASP A 759 -1.93 -43.81 12.43
CA ASP A 759 -1.09 -44.72 13.22
C ASP A 759 -0.09 -44.00 14.14
N ALA A 760 -0.26 -42.69 14.35
CA ALA A 760 0.62 -41.90 15.20
C ALA A 760 0.70 -42.49 16.63
N PRO A 761 1.91 -42.73 17.19
CA PRO A 761 2.05 -43.26 18.54
C PRO A 761 1.46 -42.31 19.57
N GLN A 762 1.15 -42.82 20.77
CA GLN A 762 0.78 -41.99 21.91
C GLN A 762 1.86 -40.92 22.15
N GLY A 763 1.48 -39.73 22.60
CA GLY A 763 2.41 -38.60 22.83
C GLY A 763 2.86 -37.84 21.57
N LEU A 764 2.53 -38.29 20.35
CA LEU A 764 2.67 -37.49 19.13
C LEU A 764 1.38 -36.70 18.87
N GLU A 765 1.46 -35.37 18.81
CA GLU A 765 0.31 -34.48 18.71
C GLU A 765 0.45 -33.44 17.59
N ARG A 766 1.42 -33.60 16.71
CA ARG A 766 1.68 -32.70 15.58
C ARG A 766 1.36 -33.36 14.25
N ALA A 767 0.90 -32.56 13.29
CA ALA A 767 0.79 -32.98 11.90
C ALA A 767 2.18 -33.33 11.30
N PRO A 768 2.24 -34.05 10.16
CA PRO A 768 3.50 -34.45 9.53
C PRO A 768 4.51 -33.30 9.38
N LEU A 769 5.77 -33.63 9.67
CA LEU A 769 6.89 -32.69 9.64
C LEU A 769 7.59 -32.70 8.29
N HIS A 770 8.11 -31.55 7.90
CA HIS A 770 8.96 -31.38 6.72
C HIS A 770 10.35 -30.95 7.12
N ALA A 771 11.37 -31.69 6.68
CA ALA A 771 12.77 -31.44 7.04
C ALA A 771 13.30 -30.11 6.50
N ASP A 772 12.62 -29.54 5.50
CA ASP A 772 12.89 -28.26 4.83
C ASP A 772 11.75 -27.24 5.05
N ALA A 773 11.00 -27.35 6.16
CA ALA A 773 9.91 -26.43 6.51
C ALA A 773 10.40 -25.00 6.78
N ILE A 774 9.96 -24.03 5.97
CA ILE A 774 10.40 -22.63 6.06
C ILE A 774 9.36 -21.70 6.72
N ALA A 775 8.14 -22.18 6.91
CA ALA A 775 7.04 -21.42 7.47
C ALA A 775 5.99 -22.36 8.08
N ALA A 776 5.05 -21.80 8.84
CA ALA A 776 3.92 -22.54 9.38
C ALA A 776 2.59 -21.84 9.08
N THR A 777 1.53 -22.65 8.97
CA THR A 777 0.16 -22.20 8.90
C THR A 777 -0.67 -22.80 10.03
N ASP A 778 -1.69 -22.07 10.46
CA ASP A 778 -2.55 -22.36 11.61
C ASP A 778 -4.04 -22.32 11.25
N TRP A 779 -4.38 -21.86 10.05
CA TRP A 779 -5.77 -21.83 9.63
C TRP A 779 -6.30 -23.23 9.36
N TYR A 780 -7.58 -23.43 9.61
CA TYR A 780 -8.22 -24.71 9.32
C TYR A 780 -8.44 -24.89 7.82
N LEU A 781 -8.58 -26.13 7.36
CA LEU A 781 -8.90 -26.42 5.97
C LEU A 781 -10.31 -25.88 5.65
N ASP A 782 -10.36 -24.79 4.88
CA ASP A 782 -11.61 -24.16 4.44
C ASP A 782 -11.64 -23.91 2.92
N THR A 783 -12.72 -24.34 2.28
CA THR A 783 -12.98 -24.09 0.86
C THR A 783 -14.36 -23.49 0.66
N HIS A 784 -14.48 -22.66 -0.39
CA HIS A 784 -15.74 -22.05 -0.79
C HIS A 784 -16.39 -22.77 -1.99
N ALA A 785 -17.62 -22.37 -2.32
CA ALA A 785 -18.39 -23.00 -3.38
C ALA A 785 -17.62 -23.00 -4.71
N CYS A 786 -17.55 -24.16 -5.35
CA CYS A 786 -17.01 -24.30 -6.69
C CYS A 786 -18.13 -24.26 -7.74
N THR A 787 -19.29 -24.85 -7.42
CA THR A 787 -20.51 -24.81 -8.25
C THR A 787 -21.74 -24.54 -7.38
N THR A 788 -22.87 -24.19 -8.00
CA THR A 788 -24.14 -23.98 -7.28
C THR A 788 -24.89 -25.29 -6.98
N HIS A 789 -24.33 -26.45 -7.35
CA HIS A 789 -25.00 -27.72 -7.17
C HIS A 789 -25.10 -28.08 -5.68
N ARG A 790 -26.25 -28.63 -5.26
CA ARG A 790 -26.50 -29.11 -3.90
C ARG A 790 -27.20 -30.46 -3.94
N VAL A 791 -26.91 -31.29 -2.94
CA VAL A 791 -27.73 -32.45 -2.58
C VAL A 791 -28.54 -32.14 -1.30
N PRO A 792 -29.59 -32.91 -0.96
CA PRO A 792 -30.32 -32.70 0.29
C PRO A 792 -29.39 -32.58 1.50
N ASP A 793 -29.68 -31.62 2.39
CA ASP A 793 -28.93 -31.30 3.61
C ASP A 793 -27.49 -30.78 3.44
N SER A 794 -27.02 -30.59 2.21
CA SER A 794 -25.67 -30.08 1.92
C SER A 794 -25.58 -28.56 1.75
N MET A 795 -24.36 -28.03 1.91
CA MET A 795 -23.98 -26.72 1.36
C MET A 795 -23.81 -26.79 -0.16
N ASP A 796 -23.48 -25.66 -0.81
CA ASP A 796 -23.00 -25.68 -2.21
C ASP A 796 -21.78 -26.61 -2.37
N ASP A 797 -21.70 -27.30 -3.51
CA ASP A 797 -20.57 -28.15 -3.89
C ASP A 797 -19.22 -27.44 -3.69
N GLY A 798 -18.30 -28.13 -3.03
CA GLY A 798 -16.96 -27.64 -2.72
C GLY A 798 -16.85 -26.77 -1.48
N LYS A 799 -17.94 -26.39 -0.80
CA LYS A 799 -17.84 -25.72 0.51
C LYS A 799 -17.40 -26.70 1.61
N MET A 800 -16.39 -26.32 2.39
CA MET A 800 -15.87 -27.11 3.51
C MET A 800 -15.25 -26.22 4.59
N MET A 801 -15.41 -26.62 5.86
CA MET A 801 -14.79 -25.99 7.02
C MET A 801 -14.46 -27.05 8.08
N LEU A 802 -13.18 -27.41 8.22
CA LEU A 802 -12.70 -28.49 9.12
C LEU A 802 -12.03 -27.96 10.40
N THR A 803 -12.78 -27.16 11.18
CA THR A 803 -12.23 -26.38 12.31
C THR A 803 -11.70 -27.21 13.48
N GLN A 804 -12.24 -28.43 13.67
CA GLN A 804 -11.84 -29.34 14.76
C GLN A 804 -10.95 -30.49 14.30
N GLN A 805 -10.78 -30.67 12.98
CA GLN A 805 -9.96 -31.74 12.42
C GLN A 805 -8.58 -31.25 11.96
N THR A 806 -8.41 -29.95 11.75
CA THR A 806 -7.16 -29.36 11.23
C THR A 806 -6.20 -29.01 12.37
N LEU A 807 -4.95 -29.45 12.25
CA LEU A 807 -3.81 -29.05 13.06
C LEU A 807 -2.92 -28.04 12.31
N PRO A 808 -2.14 -27.20 13.02
CA PRO A 808 -1.11 -26.38 12.40
C PRO A 808 -0.12 -27.22 11.60
N ALA A 809 0.24 -26.72 10.42
CA ALA A 809 1.04 -27.43 9.43
C ALA A 809 2.30 -26.65 9.04
N GLN A 810 3.31 -27.39 8.57
CA GLN A 810 4.57 -26.84 8.06
C GLN A 810 4.54 -26.68 6.54
N ILE A 811 5.16 -25.63 6.02
CA ILE A 811 5.29 -25.37 4.58
C ILE A 811 6.73 -25.63 4.12
N PRO A 812 6.99 -26.67 3.31
CA PRO A 812 8.33 -27.00 2.85
C PRO A 812 8.85 -26.03 1.78
N TRP A 813 10.14 -25.71 1.81
CA TRP A 813 10.83 -24.92 0.78
C TRP A 813 10.56 -25.43 -0.64
N ARG A 814 10.61 -26.75 -0.83
CA ARG A 814 10.38 -27.40 -2.12
C ARG A 814 8.98 -27.20 -2.70
N ALA A 815 7.98 -26.80 -1.90
CA ALA A 815 6.65 -26.50 -2.44
C ALA A 815 6.61 -25.17 -3.22
N LEU A 816 7.58 -24.28 -3.01
CA LEU A 816 7.69 -23.00 -3.72
C LEU A 816 8.51 -23.10 -5.02
N LEU A 817 9.19 -24.23 -5.23
CA LEU A 817 10.17 -24.40 -6.30
C LEU A 817 9.59 -25.21 -7.46
N PRO A 818 9.62 -24.67 -8.69
CA PRO A 818 9.34 -25.44 -9.90
C PRO A 818 10.26 -26.65 -10.06
N LYS A 819 9.77 -27.66 -10.77
CA LYS A 819 10.59 -28.82 -11.15
C LYS A 819 11.54 -28.51 -12.32
N ASP A 820 11.20 -27.53 -13.14
CA ASP A 820 11.85 -27.25 -14.42
C ASP A 820 12.50 -25.85 -14.50
N ILE A 821 12.37 -25.02 -13.46
CA ILE A 821 13.03 -23.72 -13.35
C ILE A 821 13.76 -23.63 -12.02
N ASP A 822 15.03 -23.22 -12.06
CA ASP A 822 15.88 -23.15 -10.87
C ASP A 822 15.94 -21.76 -10.23
N ASN A 823 15.53 -20.70 -10.95
CA ASN A 823 15.57 -19.31 -10.47
C ASN A 823 14.21 -18.60 -10.36
N LEU A 824 13.11 -19.37 -10.32
CA LEU A 824 11.76 -18.88 -10.00
C LEU A 824 11.31 -19.39 -8.63
N ILE A 825 10.79 -18.48 -7.80
CA ILE A 825 10.14 -18.77 -6.52
C ILE A 825 8.66 -18.40 -6.60
N VAL A 826 7.77 -19.28 -6.14
CA VAL A 826 6.31 -19.05 -6.17
C VAL A 826 5.72 -19.16 -4.76
N PRO A 827 5.78 -18.09 -3.94
CA PRO A 827 5.34 -18.15 -2.54
C PRO A 827 3.82 -18.09 -2.35
N LEU A 828 3.05 -17.47 -3.26
CA LEU A 828 1.59 -17.40 -3.14
C LEU A 828 0.96 -18.64 -3.78
N CYS A 829 1.06 -18.75 -5.11
CA CYS A 829 0.64 -19.88 -5.97
C CYS A 829 1.49 -21.15 -5.80
N LEU A 830 1.94 -21.41 -4.57
CA LEU A 830 2.80 -22.54 -4.23
C LEU A 830 2.12 -23.88 -4.51
N SER A 831 2.91 -24.94 -4.45
CA SER A 831 2.44 -26.30 -4.76
C SER A 831 1.64 -26.92 -3.63
N ALA A 832 0.32 -26.99 -3.84
CA ALA A 832 -0.62 -27.62 -2.93
C ALA A 832 -1.83 -28.19 -3.68
N THR A 833 -2.55 -29.11 -3.05
CA THR A 833 -3.85 -29.61 -3.53
C THR A 833 -4.95 -28.57 -3.27
N HIS A 834 -6.08 -28.69 -3.97
CA HIS A 834 -7.26 -27.84 -3.73
C HIS A 834 -7.68 -27.80 -2.26
N VAL A 835 -7.61 -28.95 -1.58
CA VAL A 835 -8.02 -29.11 -0.17
C VAL A 835 -7.04 -28.38 0.74
N ALA A 836 -5.73 -28.66 0.60
CA ALA A 836 -4.68 -28.04 1.41
C ALA A 836 -4.63 -26.51 1.25
N TRP A 837 -4.90 -26.02 0.05
CA TRP A 837 -4.86 -24.61 -0.31
C TRP A 837 -5.72 -23.73 0.62
N GLY A 838 -6.86 -24.26 1.09
CA GLY A 838 -7.76 -23.57 2.01
C GLY A 838 -7.08 -23.03 3.26
N ALA A 839 -6.15 -23.81 3.84
CA ALA A 839 -5.41 -23.42 5.03
C ALA A 839 -4.15 -22.57 4.75
N ILE A 840 -3.74 -22.42 3.49
CA ILE A 840 -2.48 -21.74 3.10
C ILE A 840 -2.73 -20.28 2.68
N ARG A 841 -3.89 -20.03 2.06
CA ARG A 841 -4.21 -18.82 1.28
C ARG A 841 -4.46 -17.51 2.04
N LEU A 842 -3.74 -17.29 3.15
CA LEU A 842 -3.95 -16.15 4.04
C LEU A 842 -2.72 -15.25 4.12
N GLU A 843 -2.95 -13.95 4.25
CA GLU A 843 -1.89 -12.93 4.24
C GLU A 843 -0.78 -13.17 5.28
N PRO A 844 -1.04 -13.53 6.55
CA PRO A 844 0.01 -13.78 7.53
C PRO A 844 0.87 -14.99 7.16
N THR A 845 0.23 -16.05 6.66
CA THR A 845 0.90 -17.26 6.20
C THR A 845 1.76 -16.95 4.98
N TRP A 846 1.23 -16.25 3.98
CA TRP A 846 2.01 -15.86 2.80
C TRP A 846 3.14 -14.87 3.13
N MET A 847 2.95 -13.92 4.05
CA MET A 847 4.03 -13.04 4.51
C MET A 847 5.15 -13.83 5.18
N ASN A 848 4.82 -14.79 6.06
CA ASN A 848 5.79 -15.69 6.67
C ASN A 848 6.54 -16.51 5.61
N ILE A 849 5.83 -17.12 4.66
CA ILE A 849 6.41 -17.89 3.56
C ILE A 849 7.36 -17.03 2.72
N ALA A 850 6.92 -15.84 2.31
CA ALA A 850 7.64 -14.99 1.38
C ALA A 850 8.88 -14.33 2.02
N GLU A 851 8.79 -13.93 3.30
CA GLU A 851 9.95 -13.43 4.05
C GLU A 851 11.01 -14.54 4.24
N SER A 852 10.58 -15.77 4.56
CA SER A 852 11.49 -16.93 4.61
C SER A 852 12.12 -17.23 3.25
N ALA A 853 11.33 -17.19 2.19
CA ALA A 853 11.80 -17.44 0.82
C ALA A 853 12.83 -16.40 0.35
N ALA A 854 12.73 -15.15 0.82
CA ALA A 854 13.72 -14.11 0.56
C ALA A 854 15.11 -14.49 1.07
N TRP A 855 15.23 -15.17 2.22
CA TRP A 855 16.52 -15.71 2.68
C TRP A 855 17.11 -16.73 1.70
N GLY A 856 16.25 -17.53 1.06
CA GLY A 856 16.67 -18.44 -0.01
C GLY A 856 17.30 -17.68 -1.17
N VAL A 857 16.65 -16.62 -1.65
CA VAL A 857 17.19 -15.77 -2.73
C VAL A 857 18.49 -15.06 -2.31
N VAL A 858 18.56 -14.56 -1.08
CA VAL A 858 19.76 -13.89 -0.53
C VAL A 858 20.95 -14.84 -0.49
N LEU A 859 20.76 -16.06 0.02
CA LEU A 859 21.82 -17.08 0.05
C LEU A 859 22.23 -17.50 -1.36
N ALA A 860 21.26 -17.68 -2.26
CA ALA A 860 21.52 -18.00 -3.66
C ALA A 860 22.40 -16.94 -4.34
N HIS A 861 22.06 -15.66 -4.13
CA HIS A 861 22.83 -14.53 -4.65
C HIS A 861 24.25 -14.50 -4.09
N ARG A 862 24.42 -14.69 -2.77
CA ARG A 862 25.73 -14.73 -2.09
C ARG A 862 26.61 -15.89 -2.55
N GLU A 863 26.00 -17.04 -2.86
CA GLU A 863 26.70 -18.23 -3.31
C GLU A 863 26.82 -18.33 -4.85
N HIS A 864 26.27 -17.37 -5.58
CA HIS A 864 26.22 -17.34 -7.05
C HIS A 864 25.60 -18.61 -7.66
N ILE A 865 24.51 -19.08 -7.06
CA ILE A 865 23.73 -20.23 -7.51
C ILE A 865 22.26 -19.83 -7.72
N PRO A 866 21.49 -20.61 -8.50
CA PRO A 866 20.04 -20.44 -8.55
C PRO A 866 19.39 -20.75 -7.19
N PRO A 867 18.33 -20.02 -6.79
CA PRO A 867 17.57 -20.28 -5.57
C PRO A 867 17.19 -21.74 -5.31
N ALA A 868 16.87 -22.50 -6.35
CA ALA A 868 16.47 -23.89 -6.20
C ALA A 868 17.62 -24.85 -5.81
N HIS A 869 18.86 -24.38 -5.81
CA HIS A 869 20.06 -25.14 -5.40
C HIS A 869 20.59 -24.76 -4.01
N VAL A 870 19.90 -23.86 -3.31
CA VAL A 870 20.27 -23.47 -1.94
C VAL A 870 20.20 -24.67 -1.00
N ASP A 871 21.24 -24.83 -0.18
CA ASP A 871 21.27 -25.81 0.90
C ASP A 871 20.18 -25.49 1.93
N SER A 872 19.22 -26.41 2.09
CA SER A 872 18.09 -26.22 3.00
C SER A 872 18.51 -26.11 4.47
N ASP A 873 19.65 -26.70 4.88
CA ASP A 873 20.15 -26.55 6.26
C ASP A 873 20.59 -25.11 6.52
N LYS A 874 21.35 -24.53 5.59
CA LYS A 874 21.78 -23.12 5.67
C LYS A 874 20.58 -22.18 5.65
N LEU A 875 19.60 -22.45 4.79
CA LEU A 875 18.36 -21.68 4.72
C LEU A 875 17.61 -21.71 6.05
N LEU A 876 17.39 -22.90 6.62
CA LEU A 876 16.69 -23.02 7.91
C LEU A 876 17.42 -22.32 9.05
N ARG A 877 18.75 -22.37 9.08
CA ARG A 877 19.55 -21.62 10.06
C ARG A 877 19.39 -20.11 9.88
N ALA A 878 19.39 -19.62 8.64
CA ALA A 878 19.17 -18.21 8.35
C ALA A 878 17.76 -17.74 8.78
N ILE A 879 16.72 -18.55 8.51
CA ILE A 879 15.34 -18.29 8.91
C ILE A 879 15.19 -18.29 10.43
N ALA A 880 15.71 -19.31 11.11
CA ALA A 880 15.66 -19.45 12.55
C ALA A 880 16.39 -18.30 13.26
N ASN A 881 17.62 -17.99 12.85
CA ASN A 881 18.38 -16.85 13.38
C ASN A 881 17.73 -15.50 13.02
N GLY A 882 17.01 -15.46 11.90
CA GLY A 882 16.20 -14.33 11.46
C GLY A 882 14.90 -14.13 12.25
N ARG A 883 14.65 -14.95 13.29
CA ARG A 883 13.47 -14.89 14.16
C ARG A 883 12.15 -15.11 13.41
N ILE A 884 12.18 -16.04 12.45
CA ILE A 884 11.01 -16.39 11.66
C ILE A 884 10.49 -17.78 12.09
N MET A 885 9.18 -17.87 12.24
CA MET A 885 8.49 -19.10 12.63
C MET A 885 8.55 -20.14 11.50
N THR A 886 9.02 -21.34 11.83
CA THR A 886 8.98 -22.55 10.98
C THR A 886 7.98 -23.59 11.52
N SER A 887 7.62 -23.49 12.80
CA SER A 887 6.56 -24.27 13.44
C SER A 887 5.85 -23.45 14.50
N PHE A 888 4.55 -23.66 14.61
CA PHE A 888 3.76 -23.17 15.74
C PHE A 888 4.05 -23.96 17.01
N PHE A 889 4.19 -23.24 18.14
CA PHE A 889 4.23 -23.78 19.50
C PHE A 889 3.46 -22.84 20.45
N ASN A 890 2.86 -23.40 21.49
CA ASN A 890 2.09 -22.70 22.52
C ASN A 890 2.96 -21.84 23.46
N ASP A 891 4.23 -22.18 23.59
CA ASP A 891 5.15 -21.68 24.62
C ASP A 891 6.37 -20.94 24.05
N ILE A 892 6.37 -20.65 22.74
CA ILE A 892 7.47 -19.95 22.05
C ILE A 892 6.99 -18.63 21.43
N ASP A 893 7.70 -17.55 21.76
CA ASP A 893 7.63 -16.28 21.04
C ASP A 893 8.90 -16.09 20.19
N VAL A 894 8.75 -16.20 18.87
CA VAL A 894 9.88 -16.08 17.94
C VAL A 894 10.50 -14.67 17.93
N ALA A 895 9.76 -13.64 18.36
CA ALA A 895 10.23 -12.26 18.36
C ALA A 895 10.99 -11.84 19.62
N ALA A 896 11.28 -12.77 20.54
CA ALA A 896 12.04 -12.49 21.75
C ALA A 896 13.30 -11.66 21.47
N THR A 897 13.47 -10.57 22.22
CA THR A 897 14.56 -9.61 21.99
C THR A 897 15.77 -9.85 22.88
N ASP A 898 15.58 -10.54 24.00
CA ASP A 898 16.67 -11.00 24.86
C ASP A 898 17.60 -11.96 24.08
N PRO A 899 18.91 -11.71 24.00
CA PRO A 899 19.82 -12.50 23.17
C PRO A 899 19.85 -13.99 23.49
N ALA A 900 19.78 -14.38 24.77
CA ALA A 900 19.83 -15.79 25.18
C ALA A 900 18.55 -16.52 24.73
N THR A 901 17.39 -15.97 25.10
CA THR A 901 16.09 -16.50 24.68
C THR A 901 15.94 -16.54 23.15
N ALA A 902 16.42 -15.52 22.45
CA ALA A 902 16.38 -15.48 20.99
C ALA A 902 17.21 -16.60 20.35
N ALA A 903 18.40 -16.90 20.90
CA ALA A 903 19.26 -17.99 20.42
C ALA A 903 18.62 -19.36 20.68
N GLU A 904 18.05 -19.57 21.87
CA GLU A 904 17.30 -20.78 22.21
C GLU A 904 16.10 -20.98 21.29
N ASN A 905 15.30 -19.93 21.07
CA ASN A 905 14.12 -20.00 20.20
C ASN A 905 14.51 -20.28 18.74
N ALA A 906 15.65 -19.75 18.26
CA ALA A 906 16.19 -20.10 16.95
C ALA A 906 16.55 -21.59 16.87
N ALA A 907 17.26 -22.13 17.87
CA ALA A 907 17.58 -23.55 17.94
C ALA A 907 16.31 -24.43 17.96
N ILE A 908 15.32 -24.06 18.78
CA ILE A 908 14.02 -24.74 18.88
C ILE A 908 13.31 -24.74 17.53
N GLN A 909 13.20 -23.59 16.85
CA GLN A 909 12.56 -23.50 15.54
C GLN A 909 13.29 -24.35 14.49
N TYR A 910 14.63 -24.33 14.45
CA TYR A 910 15.39 -25.21 13.57
C TYR A 910 15.09 -26.70 13.83
N TYR A 911 15.17 -27.16 15.08
CA TYR A 911 14.95 -28.57 15.44
C TYR A 911 13.47 -28.99 15.42
N ALA A 912 12.53 -28.05 15.40
CA ALA A 912 11.12 -28.32 15.17
C ALA A 912 10.84 -28.95 13.80
N THR A 913 11.71 -28.68 12.82
CA THR A 913 11.71 -29.29 11.48
C THR A 913 12.38 -30.68 11.46
N LYS A 914 13.14 -31.02 12.51
CA LYS A 914 13.95 -32.25 12.61
C LYS A 914 13.36 -33.29 13.57
N GLY A 915 12.18 -33.04 14.14
CA GLY A 915 11.46 -34.01 14.96
C GLY A 915 11.86 -34.07 16.43
N PHE A 916 12.43 -33.00 16.99
CA PHE A 916 12.72 -32.93 18.44
C PHE A 916 11.46 -32.84 19.31
N PHE A 917 10.39 -32.23 18.80
CA PHE A 917 9.21 -31.87 19.57
C PHE A 917 7.98 -32.63 19.04
N PRO A 918 7.48 -33.63 19.79
CA PRO A 918 6.31 -34.41 19.38
C PRO A 918 4.97 -33.71 19.66
N THR A 919 4.94 -32.66 20.48
CA THR A 919 3.73 -31.89 20.82
C THR A 919 3.91 -30.41 20.48
N HIS A 920 2.83 -29.63 20.58
CA HIS A 920 2.84 -28.17 20.37
C HIS A 920 3.35 -27.38 21.58
N ASP A 921 3.84 -28.06 22.62
CA ASP A 921 4.51 -27.47 23.77
C ASP A 921 5.95 -27.97 23.78
N THR A 922 6.91 -27.05 23.78
CA THR A 922 8.33 -27.41 23.75
C THR A 922 8.83 -27.88 25.11
N TYR A 923 8.16 -27.45 26.18
CA TYR A 923 8.55 -27.63 27.58
C TYR A 923 9.96 -27.10 27.84
N ARG A 924 10.31 -25.96 27.22
CA ARG A 924 11.69 -25.47 27.12
C ARG A 924 12.45 -25.38 28.45
N ASP A 925 11.77 -25.03 29.53
CA ASP A 925 12.38 -24.84 30.85
C ASP A 925 12.41 -26.12 31.70
N GLU A 926 11.81 -27.22 31.23
CA GLU A 926 11.81 -28.49 31.95
C GLU A 926 13.15 -29.24 31.78
N PRO A 927 13.60 -29.99 32.81
CA PRO A 927 14.80 -30.82 32.70
C PRO A 927 14.69 -31.86 31.58
N LEU A 928 15.77 -32.03 30.81
CA LEU A 928 15.85 -33.04 29.76
C LEU A 928 16.12 -34.43 30.36
N THR A 929 15.27 -35.41 30.06
CA THR A 929 15.45 -36.79 30.52
C THR A 929 16.47 -37.55 29.66
N THR A 930 17.15 -38.55 30.23
CA THR A 930 18.18 -39.35 29.53
C THR A 930 17.67 -39.95 28.22
N SER A 931 16.47 -40.55 28.22
CA SER A 931 15.90 -41.19 27.01
C SER A 931 15.66 -40.20 25.86
N VAL A 932 15.21 -38.99 26.18
CA VAL A 932 14.99 -37.94 25.18
C VAL A 932 16.33 -37.36 24.72
N ALA A 933 17.30 -37.19 25.63
CA ALA A 933 18.65 -36.74 25.30
C ALA A 933 19.35 -37.67 24.30
N GLU A 934 19.30 -38.98 24.50
CA GLU A 934 19.82 -39.98 23.55
C GLU A 934 19.22 -39.80 22.15
N SER A 935 17.90 -39.63 22.09
CA SER A 935 17.17 -39.45 20.83
C SER A 935 17.56 -38.14 20.13
N TRP A 936 17.62 -37.02 20.87
CA TRP A 936 17.98 -35.71 20.34
C TRP A 936 19.42 -35.67 19.81
N ILE A 937 20.37 -36.23 20.56
CA ILE A 937 21.77 -36.34 20.14
C ILE A 937 21.89 -37.17 18.86
N HIS A 938 21.21 -38.32 18.82
CA HIS A 938 21.21 -39.17 17.62
C HIS A 938 20.66 -38.42 16.41
N ILE A 939 19.51 -37.75 16.56
CA ILE A 939 18.90 -36.97 15.49
C ILE A 939 19.84 -35.85 15.04
N ALA A 940 20.44 -35.09 15.95
CA ALA A 940 21.37 -34.01 15.61
C ALA A 940 22.59 -34.49 14.81
N ALA A 941 23.06 -35.72 15.06
CA ALA A 941 24.18 -36.30 14.31
C ALA A 941 23.81 -36.74 12.88
N ILE A 942 22.52 -36.93 12.57
CA ILE A 942 22.06 -37.48 11.29
C ILE A 942 21.12 -36.57 10.49
N CYS A 943 20.58 -35.51 11.08
CA CYS A 943 19.51 -34.70 10.48
C CYS A 943 19.89 -33.91 9.22
N ARG A 944 21.19 -33.89 8.88
CA ARG A 944 21.73 -33.30 7.64
C ARG A 944 21.93 -34.33 6.51
N ARG A 945 21.60 -35.60 6.74
CA ARG A 945 21.70 -36.64 5.71
C ARG A 945 20.53 -36.54 4.71
N PRO A 946 20.73 -36.84 3.41
CA PRO A 946 19.67 -36.76 2.41
C PRO A 946 18.48 -37.70 2.64
N ASP A 947 18.69 -38.82 3.35
CA ASP A 947 17.68 -39.84 3.65
C ASP A 947 17.00 -39.63 5.01
N PHE A 948 17.26 -38.51 5.68
CA PHE A 948 16.68 -38.20 6.97
C PHE A 948 15.16 -37.98 6.88
N ASP A 949 14.41 -38.64 7.75
CA ASP A 949 12.95 -38.56 7.83
C ASP A 949 12.53 -38.01 9.22
N PRO A 950 12.05 -36.76 9.29
CA PRO A 950 11.68 -36.14 10.57
C PRO A 950 10.45 -36.80 11.21
N ASN A 951 9.60 -37.49 10.45
CA ASN A 951 8.41 -38.15 10.97
C ASN A 951 8.75 -39.46 11.70
N LYS A 952 9.79 -40.17 11.24
CA LYS A 952 10.37 -41.28 12.00
C LYS A 952 11.07 -40.80 13.26
N ALA A 953 11.85 -39.72 13.16
CA ALA A 953 12.56 -39.13 14.28
C ALA A 953 11.60 -38.69 15.40
N VAL A 954 10.55 -37.93 15.07
CA VAL A 954 9.59 -37.45 16.07
C VAL A 954 8.80 -38.60 16.73
N SER A 955 8.51 -39.66 15.97
CA SER A 955 7.87 -40.86 16.52
C SER A 955 8.77 -41.60 17.51
N GLN A 956 10.08 -41.59 17.31
CA GLN A 956 11.05 -42.14 18.27
C GLN A 956 11.11 -41.28 19.54
N VAL A 957 11.15 -39.95 19.39
CA VAL A 957 11.15 -39.03 20.53
C VAL A 957 9.85 -39.15 21.35
N ALA A 958 8.69 -39.29 20.71
CA ALA A 958 7.42 -39.49 21.40
C ALA A 958 7.43 -40.76 22.28
N LYS A 959 8.06 -41.85 21.81
CA LYS A 959 8.22 -43.09 22.58
C LYS A 959 9.25 -42.92 23.71
N ALA A 960 10.36 -42.23 23.44
CA ALA A 960 11.39 -41.95 24.44
C ALA A 960 10.85 -41.10 25.60
N GLY A 961 9.98 -40.11 25.31
CA GLY A 961 9.35 -39.25 26.30
C GLY A 961 8.37 -39.97 27.23
N GLN A 962 7.88 -41.16 26.85
CA GLN A 962 7.07 -42.01 27.73
C GLN A 962 7.91 -42.87 28.68
N THR A 963 9.23 -42.94 28.44
CA THR A 963 10.14 -43.72 29.29
C THR A 963 10.55 -42.86 30.47
N ASN A 964 10.21 -43.30 31.68
CA ASN A 964 10.58 -42.58 32.91
C ASN A 964 12.07 -42.77 33.22
N THR A 965 12.91 -41.83 32.78
CA THR A 965 14.35 -41.78 33.04
C THR A 965 14.73 -40.53 33.81
N ALA A 966 15.87 -40.55 34.50
CA ALA A 966 16.34 -39.40 35.27
C ALA A 966 16.70 -38.22 34.34
N PRO A 967 16.68 -36.97 34.85
CA PRO A 967 17.25 -35.84 34.15
C PRO A 967 18.76 -36.01 33.90
N VAL A 968 19.26 -35.46 32.80
CA VAL A 968 20.69 -35.53 32.40
C VAL A 968 21.46 -34.28 32.82
N THR A 969 22.68 -34.44 33.31
CA THR A 969 23.59 -33.29 33.58
C THR A 969 24.33 -32.85 32.31
N LEU A 970 24.93 -31.65 32.34
CA LEU A 970 25.77 -31.16 31.23
C LEU A 970 26.94 -32.11 30.92
N CYS A 971 27.60 -32.66 31.93
CA CYS A 971 28.71 -33.60 31.78
C CYS A 971 28.29 -34.90 31.09
N GLU A 972 27.16 -35.49 31.52
CA GLU A 972 26.59 -36.70 30.93
C GLU A 972 26.19 -36.46 29.47
N PHE A 973 25.46 -35.37 29.21
CA PHE A 973 25.02 -34.99 27.87
C PHE A 973 26.19 -34.76 26.91
N SER A 974 27.23 -34.06 27.37
CA SER A 974 28.45 -33.82 26.60
C SER A 974 29.19 -35.11 26.26
N SER A 975 29.23 -36.06 27.21
CA SER A 975 29.80 -37.38 27.00
C SER A 975 29.04 -38.18 25.94
N MET A 976 27.70 -38.17 26.02
CA MET A 976 26.82 -38.82 25.04
C MET A 976 26.99 -38.19 23.63
N ALA A 977 27.05 -36.86 23.54
CA ALA A 977 27.24 -36.14 22.29
C ALA A 977 28.60 -36.47 21.65
N ALA A 978 29.67 -36.53 22.45
CA ALA A 978 31.00 -36.90 21.98
C ALA A 978 31.03 -38.33 21.41
N VAL A 979 30.35 -39.29 22.05
CA VAL A 979 30.20 -40.67 21.54
C VAL A 979 29.46 -40.69 20.21
N ALA A 980 28.47 -39.81 20.01
CA ALA A 980 27.76 -39.65 18.76
C ALA A 980 28.54 -38.86 17.67
N GLY A 981 29.78 -38.44 17.96
CA GLY A 981 30.62 -37.69 17.04
C GLY A 981 30.30 -36.20 16.93
N LEU A 982 29.63 -35.63 17.94
CA LEU A 982 29.32 -34.21 18.05
C LEU A 982 30.23 -33.55 19.09
N ARG A 983 30.85 -32.42 18.72
CA ARG A 983 31.58 -31.57 19.64
C ARG A 983 30.69 -30.38 20.02
N LEU A 984 30.30 -30.33 21.29
CA LEU A 984 29.54 -29.21 21.86
C LEU A 984 30.48 -28.02 22.14
N GLU A 985 29.97 -26.81 21.98
CA GLU A 985 30.62 -25.60 22.46
C GLU A 985 30.30 -25.37 23.95
N SER A 986 31.24 -24.84 24.71
CA SER A 986 31.06 -24.55 26.14
C SER A 986 30.06 -23.39 26.30
N LEU A 987 28.98 -23.61 27.06
CA LEU A 987 28.18 -22.53 27.63
C LEU A 987 28.88 -22.07 28.91
N SER A 988 29.53 -20.90 28.89
CA SER A 988 30.33 -20.38 30.01
C SER A 988 29.54 -20.11 31.31
N THR A 989 28.23 -20.32 31.29
CA THR A 989 27.28 -20.00 32.36
C THR A 989 26.72 -21.24 33.09
N LEU A 990 27.00 -22.46 32.63
CA LEU A 990 26.48 -23.69 33.23
C LEU A 990 27.60 -24.49 33.91
N ASP A 991 27.30 -25.01 35.10
CA ASP A 991 28.14 -25.96 35.83
C ASP A 991 28.02 -27.36 35.22
N ASP A 992 29.09 -28.15 35.23
CA ASP A 992 29.15 -29.49 34.61
C ASP A 992 28.14 -30.46 35.25
N ASP A 993 27.83 -30.26 36.53
CA ASP A 993 26.86 -31.06 37.30
C ASP A 993 25.42 -30.50 37.25
N ALA A 994 25.18 -29.38 36.56
CA ALA A 994 23.84 -28.83 36.43
C ALA A 994 22.96 -29.69 35.50
N PHE A 995 21.70 -29.90 35.88
CA PHE A 995 20.71 -30.53 35.00
C PHE A 995 20.38 -29.60 33.85
N LEU A 996 20.41 -30.13 32.63
CA LEU A 996 20.10 -29.36 31.42
C LEU A 996 18.60 -29.18 31.26
N THR A 997 18.17 -27.96 30.97
CA THR A 997 16.84 -27.73 30.43
C THR A 997 16.77 -28.19 28.96
N ARG A 998 15.55 -28.36 28.44
CA ARG A 998 15.32 -28.68 27.04
C ARG A 998 15.82 -27.56 26.11
N ALA A 999 15.69 -26.30 26.49
CA ALA A 999 16.24 -25.16 25.74
C ALA A 999 17.78 -25.20 25.67
N ASP A 1000 18.45 -25.40 26.80
CA ASP A 1000 19.93 -25.46 26.87
C ASP A 1000 20.47 -26.55 25.95
N ALA A 1001 19.91 -27.76 26.04
CA ALA A 1001 20.34 -28.89 25.23
C ALA A 1001 20.09 -28.67 23.73
N CYS A 1002 18.98 -28.03 23.38
CA CYS A 1002 18.65 -27.67 22.00
C CYS A 1002 19.69 -26.68 21.43
N LEU A 1003 20.03 -25.64 22.19
CA LEU A 1003 21.03 -24.64 21.82
C LEU A 1003 22.44 -25.24 21.70
N LEU A 1004 22.84 -26.10 22.64
CA LEU A 1004 24.12 -26.80 22.60
C LEU A 1004 24.27 -27.64 21.32
N LEU A 1005 23.24 -28.39 20.95
CA LEU A 1005 23.24 -29.19 19.71
C LEU A 1005 23.22 -28.30 18.46
N TYR A 1006 22.50 -27.17 18.50
CA TYR A 1006 22.41 -26.25 17.37
C TYR A 1006 23.77 -25.65 17.00
N ASN A 1007 24.60 -25.38 18.01
CA ASN A 1007 25.96 -24.85 17.89
C ASN A 1007 27.03 -25.96 17.76
N ALA A 1008 26.65 -27.24 17.79
CA ALA A 1008 27.59 -28.34 17.76
C ALA A 1008 28.25 -28.51 16.37
N HIS A 1009 29.51 -28.95 16.38
CA HIS A 1009 30.29 -29.26 15.19
C HIS A 1009 30.54 -30.77 15.06
N PRO A 1010 30.51 -31.34 13.85
CA PRO A 1010 30.94 -32.72 13.64
C PRO A 1010 32.42 -32.88 14.01
N VAL A 1011 32.77 -33.93 14.75
CA VAL A 1011 34.17 -34.28 14.99
C VAL A 1011 34.76 -34.84 13.68
N PRO A 1012 35.87 -34.29 13.16
CA PRO A 1012 36.49 -34.82 11.95
C PRO A 1012 36.87 -36.27 12.17
N THR A 1013 36.26 -37.19 11.41
CA THR A 1013 36.73 -38.57 11.38
C THR A 1013 38.12 -38.56 10.77
N THR A 1014 39.12 -39.02 11.52
CA THR A 1014 40.47 -39.27 11.00
C THR A 1014 40.35 -40.35 9.93
N ARG A 1015 40.20 -39.94 8.66
CA ARG A 1015 40.33 -40.84 7.52
C ARG A 1015 41.73 -41.43 7.56
N THR A 1016 41.83 -42.72 7.90
CA THR A 1016 43.00 -43.53 7.58
C THR A 1016 43.19 -43.48 6.05
N PRO A 1017 44.41 -43.27 5.52
CA PRO A 1017 44.61 -43.13 4.09
C PRO A 1017 44.27 -44.46 3.40
N VAL A 1018 43.23 -44.47 2.58
CA VAL A 1018 43.06 -45.54 1.60
C VAL A 1018 44.15 -45.35 0.54
N THR A 1019 45.05 -46.32 0.50
CA THR A 1019 46.17 -46.41 -0.44
C THR A 1019 45.73 -46.26 -1.89
N ALA A 1020 46.52 -45.48 -2.63
CA ALA A 1020 46.40 -45.22 -4.05
C ALA A 1020 46.36 -46.49 -4.94
N ARG A 1021 45.46 -46.49 -5.93
CA ARG A 1021 45.48 -47.14 -7.27
C ARG A 1021 44.14 -46.75 -7.94
N SER A 1022 44.00 -46.31 -9.18
CA SER A 1022 44.81 -46.41 -10.40
C SER A 1022 44.35 -45.34 -11.40
N LYS A 1023 45.25 -44.91 -12.30
CA LYS A 1023 45.04 -43.90 -13.35
C LYS A 1023 43.93 -44.30 -14.35
N PRO A 1024 43.18 -43.36 -14.94
CA PRO A 1024 42.29 -43.65 -16.06
C PRO A 1024 43.08 -43.85 -17.36
N ARG A 1025 42.78 -44.95 -18.06
CA ARG A 1025 43.25 -45.23 -19.43
C ARG A 1025 42.56 -44.27 -20.41
N ALA A 1026 43.37 -43.68 -21.28
CA ALA A 1026 42.91 -42.95 -22.46
C ALA A 1026 42.12 -43.89 -23.40
N ILE A 1027 40.96 -43.44 -23.85
CA ILE A 1027 40.19 -44.08 -24.91
C ILE A 1027 40.68 -43.48 -26.23
N VAL A 1028 41.29 -44.34 -27.05
CA VAL A 1028 41.59 -44.09 -28.46
C VAL A 1028 40.30 -44.34 -29.24
N ALA A 1029 39.88 -43.35 -30.03
CA ALA A 1029 38.81 -43.48 -31.00
C ALA A 1029 39.33 -44.24 -32.24
N THR A 1030 38.61 -45.29 -32.63
CA THR A 1030 38.65 -45.84 -33.99
C THR A 1030 37.22 -46.04 -34.47
N THR A 1031 36.94 -45.37 -35.59
CA THR A 1031 35.85 -45.51 -36.57
C THR A 1031 34.43 -45.32 -36.10
#